data_AF-A0A9E0SW88-F1
#
_entry.id   AF-A0A9E0SW88-F1
#
_cell.length_a   1.000
_cell.length_b   1.000
_cell.length_c   1.000
_cell.angle_alpha   90.00
_cell.angle_beta   90.00
_cell.angle_gamma   90.00
#
_symmetry.space_group_name_H-M   'P 1'
#
loop_
_entity.id
_entity.type
_entity.pdbx_description
1 polymer ?
#
loop_
_entity_poly.entity_id
_entity_poly.type
_entity_poly.pdbx_seq_one_letter_code
_entity_poly.pdbx_strand_id
1 'polypeptide(L)'
;MPAASGLRCVRLAWPGATSALPAWRLASLELPPVSGLVARHWLVERHEVQAQYVFDGSSSAIDAFLADPGADPDWRHLHAAFAMRRPAVEPLARRAALDRPIFVIAAPRSGSTLLFDLLSRAPDVWSGNGEGAPAIDGVRALHPAARGWDSDRIDDAHATGPNVCCLRAGWRFGLRDRDGRPWSAVDGPGPRLLDKTTENSLRVALLASACPDARFVFLHRDARPSVSSLMKAWQHGGFVRFGALPGWADPWCFLLPPDWRALRGRPLQEIATAQWDAANRWALHDLEALPRDRWTAVDYHELIARPRATVHRLCRFLDLSVDAAFDAYLRRPLAISATAIEPPSSIKWRSHADLDPARVETRVRVTSARLRDLSAIPAAAPTSGDASSVNSVGRRTTRLTTTDAGPAARYACRLADLMPFAASSGPDEATYASPSWHLQAGASIPLGLAGATRFRERFVTDVPIVWSRDRTTRAWQPWWAERGDLPRLRTIAGGKRLPPLPAALAGRLHAAGLIETAAERQTRAAHAEAWAAACAHEFATHGYAVLRSVLPAAVARSLGAYYDALASIGWAFGDAQVARRLGRHNEALARFFHHQYATLIATIAGEPVCPSYCYVSAYQSGAELDPHVDRKQCEFTVSMVYAESGGRSGDWPLWFLAGAAPSSVTLEVGDAVVFRGHDLVHWRDAAPVPGMALSTLLFHYVPVTFRETLH
;
A
#
# COMPACT_ATOMS: atom_id res chain seq x y z
N MET A 1 36.67 -3.57 -26.03
CA MET A 1 35.85 -4.76 -26.37
C MET A 1 34.72 -4.35 -27.33
N PRO A 2 34.35 -5.23 -28.29
CA PRO A 2 34.16 -4.91 -29.70
C PRO A 2 32.84 -4.20 -30.07
N ALA A 3 32.72 -3.95 -31.38
CA ALA A 3 31.94 -2.94 -32.10
C ALA A 3 30.42 -2.89 -31.86
N ALA A 4 29.86 -1.76 -32.31
CA ALA A 4 28.47 -1.33 -32.35
C ALA A 4 27.45 -2.49 -32.42
N SER A 5 26.57 -2.58 -31.43
CA SER A 5 25.63 -3.70 -31.32
C SER A 5 24.56 -3.74 -32.42
N GLY A 6 24.58 -2.86 -33.43
CA GLY A 6 23.53 -2.74 -34.46
C GLY A 6 22.15 -2.33 -33.92
N LEU A 7 21.94 -2.44 -32.61
CA LEU A 7 20.66 -2.32 -31.95
C LEU A 7 20.03 -0.95 -32.15
N ARG A 8 18.75 -0.97 -32.52
CA ARG A 8 17.94 0.23 -32.67
C ARG A 8 16.75 0.14 -31.73
N CYS A 9 16.40 1.29 -31.16
CA CYS A 9 15.36 1.44 -30.17
C CYS A 9 14.19 2.21 -30.78
N VAL A 10 12.98 1.69 -30.60
CA VAL A 10 11.72 2.36 -30.90
C VAL A 10 11.01 2.64 -29.59
N ARG A 11 10.67 3.90 -29.33
CA ARG A 11 9.86 4.27 -28.17
C ARG A 11 8.47 4.66 -28.61
N LEU A 12 7.50 4.05 -27.97
CA LEU A 12 6.08 4.33 -28.15
C LEU A 12 5.52 4.85 -26.84
N ALA A 13 4.60 5.80 -26.94
CA ALA A 13 3.90 6.40 -25.80
C ALA A 13 2.44 6.62 -26.16
N TRP A 14 1.56 6.26 -25.23
CA TRP A 14 0.11 6.38 -25.32
C TRP A 14 -0.41 7.22 -24.15
N PRO A 15 -0.46 8.55 -24.32
CA PRO A 15 -1.06 9.44 -23.32
C PRO A 15 -2.54 9.10 -23.13
N GLY A 16 -2.99 9.05 -21.87
CA GLY A 16 -4.37 8.71 -21.49
C GLY A 16 -4.67 7.21 -21.46
N ALA A 17 -3.76 6.34 -21.92
CA ALA A 17 -3.96 4.90 -21.86
C ALA A 17 -3.81 4.35 -20.44
N THR A 18 -4.54 3.28 -20.14
CA THR A 18 -4.37 2.47 -18.92
C THR A 18 -4.11 1.01 -19.32
N SER A 19 -3.59 0.19 -18.40
CA SER A 19 -3.42 -1.25 -18.66
C SER A 19 -4.27 -2.09 -17.72
N ALA A 20 -4.85 -3.16 -18.26
CA ALA A 20 -5.52 -4.23 -17.52
C ALA A 20 -4.55 -5.04 -16.64
N LEU A 21 -3.25 -4.98 -16.94
CA LEU A 21 -2.20 -5.69 -16.22
C LEU A 21 -1.21 -4.67 -15.61
N PRO A 22 -0.69 -4.92 -14.40
CA PRO A 22 0.40 -4.11 -13.88
C PRO A 22 1.67 -4.33 -14.71
N ALA A 23 2.57 -3.33 -14.73
CA ALA A 23 3.81 -3.35 -15.54
C ALA A 23 4.63 -4.63 -15.36
N TRP A 24 4.76 -5.13 -14.12
CA TRP A 24 5.52 -6.35 -13.82
C TRP A 24 4.93 -7.62 -14.45
N ARG A 25 3.61 -7.65 -14.66
CA ARG A 25 2.91 -8.78 -15.27
C ARG A 25 2.88 -8.71 -16.79
N LEU A 26 2.91 -7.51 -17.37
CA LEU A 26 3.17 -7.33 -18.80
C LEU A 26 4.58 -7.79 -19.17
N ALA A 27 5.56 -7.49 -18.31
CA ALA A 27 6.94 -7.84 -18.57
C ALA A 27 7.29 -9.31 -18.29
N SER A 28 6.42 -10.05 -17.61
CA SER A 28 6.54 -11.51 -17.47
C SER A 28 5.89 -12.29 -18.63
N LEU A 29 5.31 -11.58 -19.61
CA LEU A 29 4.84 -12.18 -20.86
C LEU A 29 6.02 -12.43 -21.78
N GLU A 30 6.01 -13.59 -22.43
CA GLU A 30 6.99 -13.95 -23.45
C GLU A 30 7.01 -12.91 -24.57
N LEU A 31 8.21 -12.53 -25.03
CA LEU A 31 8.34 -11.59 -26.13
C LEU A 31 7.68 -12.15 -27.41
N PRO A 32 6.78 -11.38 -28.05
CA PRO A 32 6.06 -11.86 -29.23
C PRO A 32 7.02 -12.16 -30.37
N PRO A 33 6.68 -13.07 -31.31
CA PRO A 33 7.55 -13.49 -32.40
C PRO A 33 7.66 -12.43 -33.51
N VAL A 34 7.86 -11.16 -33.14
CA VAL A 34 8.11 -10.05 -34.05
C VAL A 34 9.54 -10.16 -34.59
N SER A 35 9.69 -10.08 -35.91
CA SER A 35 10.99 -10.18 -36.58
C SER A 35 11.97 -9.13 -36.05
N GLY A 36 13.22 -9.54 -35.80
CA GLY A 36 14.28 -8.68 -35.29
C GLY A 36 14.10 -8.16 -33.85
N LEU A 37 12.97 -8.40 -33.18
CA LEU A 37 12.73 -7.91 -31.82
C LEU A 37 13.51 -8.73 -30.78
N VAL A 38 14.45 -8.07 -30.09
CA VAL A 38 15.35 -8.68 -29.10
C VAL A 38 15.06 -8.25 -27.66
N ALA A 39 14.44 -7.08 -27.44
CA ALA A 39 13.97 -6.67 -26.11
C ALA A 39 12.72 -5.78 -26.18
N ARG A 40 11.90 -5.81 -25.12
CA ARG A 40 10.71 -4.98 -24.94
C ARG A 40 10.56 -4.62 -23.46
N HIS A 41 10.48 -3.32 -23.15
CA HIS A 41 10.29 -2.80 -21.80
C HIS A 41 9.03 -1.95 -21.72
N TRP A 42 8.23 -2.14 -20.68
CA TRP A 42 6.99 -1.40 -20.45
C TRP A 42 7.09 -0.47 -19.25
N LEU A 43 6.53 0.72 -19.38
CA LEU A 43 6.32 1.66 -18.29
C LEU A 43 4.83 1.99 -18.24
N VAL A 44 4.16 1.52 -17.20
CA VAL A 44 2.71 1.74 -17.00
C VAL A 44 2.53 2.77 -15.90
N GLU A 45 2.01 3.94 -16.26
CA GLU A 45 1.75 5.04 -15.35
C GLU A 45 0.25 5.34 -15.28
N ARG A 46 -0.16 6.17 -14.31
CA ARG A 46 -1.59 6.42 -14.04
C ARG A 46 -2.36 6.98 -15.26
N HIS A 47 -1.67 7.69 -16.15
CA HIS A 47 -2.27 8.38 -17.29
C HIS A 47 -1.42 8.27 -18.57
N GLU A 48 -0.45 7.36 -18.61
CA GLU A 48 0.35 7.12 -19.80
C GLU A 48 0.92 5.70 -19.73
N VAL A 49 0.87 5.00 -20.85
CA VAL A 49 1.67 3.80 -21.04
C VAL A 49 2.79 4.14 -22.02
N GLN A 50 4.00 3.70 -21.73
CA GLN A 50 5.12 3.79 -22.65
C GLN A 50 5.72 2.40 -22.85
N ALA A 51 6.27 2.18 -24.03
CA ALA A 51 7.03 0.97 -24.35
C ALA A 51 8.32 1.31 -25.09
N GLN A 52 9.34 0.53 -24.81
CA GLN A 52 10.62 0.59 -25.48
C GLN A 52 10.88 -0.77 -26.14
N TYR A 53 10.90 -0.79 -27.47
CA TYR A 53 11.23 -1.97 -28.27
C TYR A 53 12.65 -1.84 -28.79
N VAL A 54 13.44 -2.91 -28.68
CA VAL A 54 14.82 -2.96 -29.16
C VAL A 54 14.92 -4.04 -30.22
N PHE A 55 15.39 -3.65 -31.40
CA PHE A 55 15.59 -4.52 -32.56
C PHE A 55 17.08 -4.77 -32.80
N ASP A 56 17.39 -5.90 -33.42
CA ASP A 56 18.75 -6.32 -33.80
C ASP A 56 19.49 -5.37 -34.77
N GLY A 57 18.76 -4.42 -35.37
CA GLY A 57 19.29 -3.41 -36.29
C GLY A 57 18.67 -3.45 -37.69
N SER A 58 17.83 -4.45 -37.99
CA SER A 58 17.13 -4.57 -39.26
C SER A 58 16.12 -3.42 -39.47
N SER A 59 16.44 -2.50 -40.39
CA SER A 59 15.53 -1.40 -40.74
C SER A 59 14.19 -1.90 -41.29
N SER A 60 14.18 -2.95 -42.10
CA SER A 60 12.93 -3.52 -42.64
C SER A 60 12.04 -4.13 -41.55
N ALA A 61 12.62 -4.73 -40.50
CA ALA A 61 11.86 -5.24 -39.37
C ALA A 61 11.23 -4.12 -38.54
N ILE A 62 11.96 -3.01 -38.35
CA ILE A 62 11.48 -1.81 -37.68
C ILE A 62 10.35 -1.17 -38.48
N ASP A 63 10.54 -0.98 -39.79
CA ASP A 63 9.54 -0.37 -40.67
C ASP A 63 8.25 -1.21 -40.70
N ALA A 64 8.37 -2.54 -40.77
CA ALA A 64 7.22 -3.45 -40.69
C ALA A 64 6.48 -3.34 -39.34
N PHE A 65 7.21 -3.29 -38.21
CA PHE A 65 6.60 -3.11 -36.90
C PHE A 65 5.94 -1.74 -36.73
N LEU A 66 6.52 -0.68 -37.28
CA LEU A 66 5.93 0.66 -37.25
C LEU A 66 4.68 0.79 -38.13
N ALA A 67 4.62 0.02 -39.22
CA ALA A 67 3.44 -0.06 -40.08
C ALA A 67 2.27 -0.81 -39.42
N ASP A 68 2.57 -1.85 -38.63
CA ASP A 68 1.58 -2.60 -37.85
C ASP A 68 2.07 -2.91 -36.41
N PRO A 69 1.91 -1.96 -35.47
CA PRO A 69 2.28 -2.20 -34.07
C PRO A 69 1.41 -3.26 -33.39
N GLY A 70 0.26 -3.64 -33.99
CA GLY A 70 -0.60 -4.72 -33.53
C GLY A 70 0.01 -6.12 -33.67
N ALA A 71 1.17 -6.23 -34.34
CA ALA A 71 1.99 -7.44 -34.37
C ALA A 71 2.47 -7.88 -32.97
N ASP A 72 2.48 -6.98 -31.99
CA ASP A 72 2.58 -7.35 -30.59
C ASP A 72 1.16 -7.60 -30.00
N PRO A 73 0.77 -8.87 -29.78
CA PRO A 73 -0.57 -9.22 -29.32
C PRO A 73 -0.86 -8.75 -27.89
N ASP A 74 0.16 -8.40 -27.10
CA ASP A 74 -0.01 -7.96 -25.73
C ASP A 74 -0.61 -6.55 -25.64
N TRP A 75 -0.68 -5.83 -26.76
CA TRP A 75 -1.42 -4.58 -26.90
C TRP A 75 -2.87 -4.66 -26.50
N ARG A 76 -3.50 -5.84 -26.63
CA ARG A 76 -4.87 -6.08 -26.17
C ARG A 76 -5.06 -5.80 -24.66
N HIS A 77 -3.97 -5.78 -23.88
CA HIS A 77 -3.99 -5.47 -22.46
C HIS A 77 -3.95 -3.97 -22.17
N LEU A 78 -3.87 -3.12 -23.20
CA LEU A 78 -3.92 -1.66 -23.10
C LEU A 78 -5.34 -1.19 -23.45
N HIS A 79 -5.97 -0.46 -22.54
CA HIS A 79 -7.23 0.22 -22.79
C HIS A 79 -6.94 1.63 -23.30
N ALA A 80 -7.08 1.85 -24.61
CA ALA A 80 -6.89 3.16 -25.22
C ALA A 80 -7.96 3.45 -26.28
N ALA A 81 -8.57 4.63 -26.16
CA ALA A 81 -8.97 5.43 -27.32
C ALA A 81 -7.87 6.48 -27.51
N PHE A 82 -7.47 6.79 -28.76
CA PHE A 82 -6.53 7.84 -29.19
C PHE A 82 -5.09 7.44 -29.60
N ALA A 83 -4.55 8.31 -30.46
CA ALA A 83 -3.45 8.10 -31.40
C ALA A 83 -2.06 8.01 -30.75
N MET A 84 -1.23 7.10 -31.28
CA MET A 84 0.21 7.00 -30.99
C MET A 84 0.93 8.32 -31.28
N ARG A 85 1.81 8.75 -30.36
CA ARG A 85 2.81 9.77 -30.71
C ARG A 85 3.79 9.21 -31.76
N ARG A 86 4.30 10.07 -32.65
CA ARG A 86 5.27 9.68 -33.68
C ARG A 86 6.47 8.94 -33.03
N PRO A 87 6.77 7.70 -33.44
CA PRO A 87 7.88 6.94 -32.91
C PRO A 87 9.21 7.58 -33.30
N ALA A 88 10.10 7.77 -32.34
CA ALA A 88 11.50 8.06 -32.61
C ALA A 88 12.26 6.73 -32.74
N VAL A 89 12.93 6.53 -33.88
CA VAL A 89 13.87 5.41 -34.06
C VAL A 89 15.28 5.93 -33.78
N GLU A 90 15.80 5.57 -32.61
CA GLU A 90 17.12 6.00 -32.16
C GLU A 90 18.08 4.80 -32.21
N PRO A 91 19.38 4.99 -32.56
CA PRO A 91 20.39 4.02 -32.16
C PRO A 91 20.27 3.79 -30.66
N LEU A 92 20.35 2.54 -30.20
CA LEU A 92 20.48 2.28 -28.77
C LEU A 92 21.89 2.71 -28.34
N ALA A 93 22.09 4.02 -28.23
CA ALA A 93 23.38 4.61 -27.93
C ALA A 93 23.89 4.02 -26.60
N ARG A 94 25.22 3.85 -26.49
CA ARG A 94 25.90 3.59 -25.22
C ARG A 94 25.79 4.85 -24.33
N ARG A 95 24.58 5.23 -23.91
CA ARG A 95 24.36 6.32 -22.92
C ARG A 95 25.11 5.96 -21.63
N ALA A 96 25.57 6.99 -20.92
CA ALA A 96 26.44 6.93 -19.73
C ALA A 96 26.17 5.71 -18.85
N ALA A 97 27.20 4.89 -18.58
CA ALA A 97 27.12 3.70 -17.73
C ALA A 97 26.37 4.00 -16.41
N LEU A 98 25.62 3.04 -15.88
CA LEU A 98 25.06 3.20 -14.53
C LEU A 98 26.21 3.44 -13.55
N ASP A 99 26.10 4.41 -12.66
CA ASP A 99 27.10 4.64 -11.62
C ASP A 99 26.84 3.68 -10.47
N ARG A 100 27.75 2.70 -10.26
CA ARG A 100 27.76 1.81 -9.09
C ARG A 100 26.36 1.37 -8.65
N PRO A 101 25.59 0.71 -9.54
CA PRO A 101 24.19 0.38 -9.30
C PRO A 101 24.04 -0.55 -8.10
N ILE A 102 22.93 -0.40 -7.39
CA ILE A 102 22.62 -1.06 -6.13
C ILE A 102 21.53 -2.08 -6.37
N PHE A 103 21.81 -3.35 -6.09
CA PHE A 103 20.85 -4.44 -6.20
C PHE A 103 20.51 -5.00 -4.81
N VAL A 104 19.23 -4.95 -4.44
CA VAL A 104 18.71 -5.63 -3.25
C VAL A 104 18.43 -7.08 -3.61
N ILE A 105 19.17 -8.00 -3.00
CA ILE A 105 19.06 -9.44 -3.21
C ILE A 105 18.33 -10.05 -2.03
N ALA A 106 17.22 -10.77 -2.26
CA ALA A 106 16.48 -11.43 -1.21
C ALA A 106 15.53 -12.49 -1.76
N ALA A 107 15.37 -13.59 -1.02
CA ALA A 107 14.29 -14.54 -1.28
C ALA A 107 12.92 -13.85 -1.18
N PRO A 108 11.91 -14.29 -1.96
CA PRO A 108 10.58 -13.74 -1.86
C PRO A 108 10.05 -13.84 -0.42
N ARG A 109 9.28 -12.83 0.00
CA ARG A 109 8.69 -12.72 1.35
C ARG A 109 9.71 -12.52 2.50
N SER A 110 10.93 -12.09 2.17
CA SER A 110 11.98 -11.77 3.17
C SER A 110 12.05 -10.30 3.58
N GLY A 111 11.15 -9.44 3.07
CA GLY A 111 11.11 -8.01 3.42
C GLY A 111 11.88 -7.08 2.48
N SER A 112 12.26 -7.54 1.28
CA SER A 112 13.03 -6.74 0.32
C SER A 112 12.33 -5.48 -0.15
N THR A 113 10.99 -5.50 -0.28
CA THR A 113 10.21 -4.29 -0.57
C THR A 113 10.35 -3.24 0.53
N LEU A 114 10.33 -3.64 1.81
CA LEU A 114 10.55 -2.69 2.91
C LEU A 114 11.94 -2.05 2.82
N LEU A 115 12.98 -2.85 2.59
CA LEU A 115 14.33 -2.34 2.47
C LEU A 115 14.49 -1.41 1.26
N PHE A 116 13.89 -1.78 0.13
CA PHE A 116 13.85 -0.96 -1.08
C PHE A 116 13.12 0.37 -0.82
N ASP A 117 11.95 0.36 -0.19
CA ASP A 117 11.17 1.55 0.14
C ASP A 117 11.93 2.51 1.08
N LEU A 118 12.78 1.98 1.97
CA LEU A 118 13.64 2.78 2.83
C LEU A 118 14.80 3.39 2.04
N LEU A 119 15.52 2.58 1.25
CA LEU A 119 16.69 3.05 0.48
C LEU A 119 16.32 4.00 -0.66
N SER A 120 15.13 3.85 -1.27
CA SER A 120 14.65 4.72 -2.36
C SER A 120 14.40 6.17 -1.94
N ARG A 121 14.49 6.48 -0.64
CA ARG A 121 14.40 7.84 -0.09
C ARG A 121 15.75 8.55 0.02
N ALA A 122 16.86 7.85 -0.27
CA ALA A 122 18.17 8.48 -0.35
C ALA A 122 18.22 9.51 -1.51
N PRO A 123 18.98 10.61 -1.38
CA PRO A 123 19.06 11.65 -2.41
C PRO A 123 19.65 11.16 -3.73
N ASP A 124 20.60 10.24 -3.64
CA ASP A 124 21.49 9.92 -4.77
C ASP A 124 20.92 8.82 -5.67
N VAL A 125 19.86 8.13 -5.22
CA VAL A 125 19.36 6.93 -5.89
C VAL A 125 18.23 7.21 -6.86
N TRP A 126 18.21 6.42 -7.92
CA TRP A 126 17.17 6.39 -8.93
C TRP A 126 16.56 5.00 -8.98
N SER A 127 15.24 4.90 -8.98
CA SER A 127 14.57 3.60 -8.99
C SER A 127 13.40 3.59 -9.96
N GLY A 128 13.02 2.40 -10.43
CA GLY A 128 11.82 2.21 -11.24
C GLY A 128 10.54 2.22 -10.40
N ASN A 129 9.37 2.27 -11.06
CA ASN A 129 8.06 2.17 -10.42
C ASN A 129 7.72 0.74 -9.96
N GLY A 130 8.50 0.18 -9.02
CA GLY A 130 8.24 -1.13 -8.41
C GLY A 130 9.38 -2.14 -8.57
N GLU A 131 9.06 -3.36 -9.03
CA GLU A 131 10.05 -4.44 -9.17
C GLU A 131 10.94 -4.29 -10.41
N GLY A 132 12.19 -4.73 -10.28
CA GLY A 132 13.20 -4.74 -11.34
C GLY A 132 13.11 -5.83 -12.40
N ALA A 133 12.34 -6.90 -12.14
CA ALA A 133 12.18 -8.04 -13.04
C ALA A 133 11.88 -7.66 -14.50
N PRO A 134 11.03 -6.65 -14.79
CA PRO A 134 10.71 -6.24 -16.15
C PRO A 134 11.91 -5.93 -17.03
N ALA A 135 12.97 -5.33 -16.47
CA ALA A 135 14.14 -4.96 -17.26
C ALA A 135 14.96 -6.18 -17.73
N ILE A 136 14.92 -7.29 -16.96
CA ILE A 136 15.63 -8.53 -17.30
C ILE A 136 14.75 -9.43 -18.15
N ASP A 137 13.51 -9.65 -17.72
CA ASP A 137 12.57 -10.54 -18.41
C ASP A 137 12.14 -9.95 -19.77
N GLY A 138 12.23 -8.62 -19.93
CA GLY A 138 12.05 -7.92 -21.20
C GLY A 138 13.11 -8.19 -22.26
N VAL A 139 14.21 -8.90 -21.95
CA VAL A 139 15.24 -9.28 -22.94
C VAL A 139 15.01 -10.73 -23.38
N ARG A 140 14.79 -10.96 -24.69
CA ARG A 140 14.40 -12.28 -25.23
C ARG A 140 15.31 -13.40 -24.75
N ALA A 141 16.63 -13.22 -24.88
CA ALA A 141 17.62 -14.23 -24.54
C ALA A 141 17.71 -14.55 -23.04
N LEU A 142 17.17 -13.68 -22.17
CA LEU A 142 17.22 -13.81 -20.72
C LEU A 142 15.91 -14.39 -20.16
N HIS A 143 14.80 -14.18 -20.86
CA HIS A 143 13.49 -14.70 -20.50
C HIS A 143 13.50 -16.25 -20.39
N PRO A 144 12.89 -16.86 -19.37
CA PRO A 144 12.87 -18.32 -19.20
C PRO A 144 12.35 -19.09 -20.42
N ALA A 145 11.35 -18.57 -21.13
CA ALA A 145 10.79 -19.22 -22.32
C ALA A 145 11.83 -19.49 -23.43
N ALA A 146 12.74 -18.54 -23.70
CA ALA A 146 13.79 -18.69 -24.69
C ALA A 146 14.87 -19.71 -24.28
N ARG A 147 14.88 -20.10 -23.01
CA ARG A 147 15.81 -21.07 -22.42
C ARG A 147 15.08 -22.35 -22.01
N GLY A 148 14.02 -22.69 -22.74
CA GLY A 148 13.27 -23.94 -22.55
C GLY A 148 12.58 -24.04 -21.19
N TRP A 149 12.20 -22.90 -20.59
CA TRP A 149 11.62 -22.81 -19.26
C TRP A 149 12.45 -23.52 -18.18
N ASP A 150 13.78 -23.45 -18.29
CA ASP A 150 14.68 -24.11 -17.36
C ASP A 150 14.55 -23.54 -15.94
N SER A 151 14.91 -22.26 -15.77
CA SER A 151 14.77 -21.54 -14.50
C SER A 151 15.00 -20.03 -14.67
N ASP A 152 14.79 -19.26 -13.61
CA ASP A 152 15.24 -17.86 -13.52
C ASP A 152 16.72 -17.70 -13.26
N ARG A 153 17.45 -18.80 -13.06
CA ARG A 153 18.90 -18.75 -12.94
C ARG A 153 19.48 -18.27 -14.25
N ILE A 154 20.24 -17.18 -14.17
CA ILE A 154 21.02 -16.62 -15.26
C ILE A 154 22.40 -16.31 -14.72
N ASP A 155 23.42 -16.83 -15.37
CA ASP A 155 24.82 -16.65 -15.03
C ASP A 155 25.48 -15.56 -15.89
N ASP A 156 26.79 -15.40 -15.71
CA ASP A 156 27.63 -14.43 -16.42
C ASP A 156 27.81 -14.76 -17.91
N ALA A 157 27.63 -16.01 -18.35
CA ALA A 157 27.72 -16.38 -19.77
C ALA A 157 26.63 -15.69 -20.61
N HIS A 158 25.51 -15.31 -19.98
CA HIS A 158 24.43 -14.58 -20.62
C HIS A 158 24.65 -13.06 -20.66
N ALA A 159 25.70 -12.53 -20.02
CA ALA A 159 26.08 -11.11 -20.03
C ALA A 159 26.79 -10.69 -21.33
N THR A 160 26.26 -11.11 -22.47
CA THR A 160 26.79 -10.74 -23.79
C THR A 160 26.60 -9.24 -24.04
N GLY A 161 27.42 -8.64 -24.92
CA GLY A 161 27.34 -7.22 -25.26
C GLY A 161 25.92 -6.75 -25.61
N PRO A 162 25.20 -7.42 -26.53
CA PRO A 162 23.80 -7.08 -26.86
C PRO A 162 22.85 -7.20 -25.66
N ASN A 163 22.94 -8.27 -24.86
CA ASN A 163 22.07 -8.46 -23.70
C ASN A 163 22.31 -7.37 -22.65
N VAL A 164 23.56 -7.04 -22.34
CA VAL A 164 23.93 -5.98 -21.40
C VAL A 164 23.45 -4.61 -21.88
N CYS A 165 23.53 -4.33 -23.20
CA CYS A 165 22.96 -3.11 -23.78
C CYS A 165 21.44 -3.04 -23.57
N CYS A 166 20.70 -4.12 -23.87
CA CYS A 166 19.25 -4.17 -23.67
C CYS A 166 18.83 -4.07 -22.21
N LEU A 167 19.55 -4.73 -21.30
CA LEU A 167 19.34 -4.67 -19.85
C LEU A 167 19.50 -3.25 -19.31
N ARG A 168 20.62 -2.59 -19.63
CA ARG A 168 20.90 -1.22 -19.18
C ARG A 168 19.90 -0.22 -19.77
N ALA A 169 19.40 -0.47 -20.98
CA ALA A 169 18.34 0.33 -21.57
C ALA A 169 17.02 0.18 -20.80
N GLY A 170 16.65 -1.06 -20.44
CA GLY A 170 15.48 -1.36 -19.61
C GLY A 170 15.55 -0.74 -18.22
N TRP A 171 16.68 -0.87 -17.52
CA TRP A 171 16.84 -0.26 -16.19
C TRP A 171 16.75 1.26 -16.19
N ARG A 172 17.17 1.92 -17.27
CA ARG A 172 17.06 3.38 -17.41
C ARG A 172 15.64 3.82 -17.79
N PHE A 173 14.82 2.90 -18.29
CA PHE A 173 13.49 3.21 -18.76
C PHE A 173 12.55 3.40 -17.58
N GLY A 174 12.15 4.66 -17.33
CA GLY A 174 11.23 5.01 -16.24
C GLY A 174 11.88 5.21 -14.88
N LEU A 175 13.20 5.50 -14.82
CA LEU A 175 13.85 5.86 -13.57
C LEU A 175 13.32 7.18 -13.01
N ARG A 176 13.11 7.19 -11.69
CA ARG A 176 12.69 8.36 -10.93
C ARG A 176 13.53 8.54 -9.68
N ASP A 177 13.74 9.78 -9.30
CA ASP A 177 14.27 10.12 -7.98
C ASP A 177 13.19 9.95 -6.90
N ARG A 178 13.56 10.18 -5.64
CA ARG A 178 12.64 10.10 -4.48
C ARG A 178 11.47 11.09 -4.51
N ASP A 179 11.57 12.15 -5.31
CA ASP A 179 10.54 13.18 -5.52
C ASP A 179 9.65 12.85 -6.73
N GLY A 180 9.92 11.71 -7.40
CA GLY A 180 9.19 11.26 -8.58
C GLY A 180 9.62 11.92 -9.87
N ARG A 181 10.69 12.73 -9.88
CA ARG A 181 11.19 13.38 -11.09
C ARG A 181 11.82 12.34 -12.00
N PRO A 182 11.46 12.30 -13.29
CA PRO A 182 12.04 11.34 -14.22
C PRO A 182 13.51 11.66 -14.47
N TRP A 183 14.32 10.62 -14.65
CA TRP A 183 15.69 10.78 -15.08
C TRP A 183 15.74 11.26 -16.53
N SER A 184 16.06 12.55 -16.73
CA SER A 184 16.46 13.08 -18.03
C SER A 184 17.99 13.08 -18.09
N ALA A 185 18.56 12.47 -19.13
CA ALA A 185 20.00 12.51 -19.34
C ALA A 185 20.42 13.97 -19.56
N VAL A 186 21.11 14.55 -18.57
CA VAL A 186 21.80 15.85 -18.64
C VAL A 186 23.22 15.57 -18.19
N ASP A 187 24.19 16.22 -18.83
CA ASP A 187 25.63 16.04 -18.63
C ASP A 187 26.02 15.74 -17.16
N GLY A 188 26.73 14.63 -16.93
CA GLY A 188 27.10 14.13 -15.60
C GLY A 188 27.32 12.61 -15.54
N PRO A 189 27.71 12.05 -14.37
CA PRO A 189 27.78 10.60 -14.18
C PRO A 189 26.39 9.95 -14.36
N GLY A 190 26.34 8.70 -14.82
CA GLY A 190 25.08 8.00 -15.03
C GLY A 190 24.32 7.76 -13.71
N PRO A 191 23.03 7.38 -13.79
CA PRO A 191 22.19 7.29 -12.60
C PRO A 191 22.66 6.15 -11.69
N ARG A 192 22.62 6.41 -10.39
CA ARG A 192 22.82 5.39 -9.37
C ARG A 192 21.53 4.60 -9.15
N LEU A 193 21.37 3.57 -9.97
CA LEU A 193 20.20 2.69 -9.93
C LEU A 193 20.07 2.02 -8.55
N LEU A 194 18.88 2.02 -7.98
CA LEU A 194 18.45 1.10 -6.93
C LEU A 194 17.41 0.15 -7.53
N ASP A 195 17.74 -1.13 -7.56
CA ASP A 195 16.88 -2.18 -8.13
C ASP A 195 16.57 -3.25 -7.09
N LYS A 196 15.32 -3.73 -7.13
CA LYS A 196 14.88 -4.88 -6.33
C LYS A 196 13.91 -5.72 -7.13
N THR A 197 14.25 -6.99 -7.28
CA THR A 197 13.29 -8.07 -7.56
C THR A 197 13.78 -9.37 -6.92
N THR A 198 12.88 -10.28 -6.58
CA THR A 198 13.23 -11.48 -5.80
C THR A 198 14.04 -12.49 -6.61
N GLU A 199 13.84 -12.46 -7.92
CA GLU A 199 14.48 -13.22 -8.98
C GLU A 199 15.97 -12.90 -9.07
N ASN A 200 16.40 -11.69 -8.65
CA ASN A 200 17.82 -11.32 -8.60
C ASN A 200 18.63 -12.25 -7.70
N SER A 201 18.00 -12.94 -6.75
CA SER A 201 18.64 -14.00 -5.95
C SER A 201 19.19 -15.16 -6.78
N LEU A 202 18.72 -15.32 -8.03
CA LEU A 202 19.21 -16.31 -8.99
C LEU A 202 20.05 -15.69 -10.10
N ARG A 203 20.31 -14.37 -10.07
CA ARG A 203 20.89 -13.62 -11.20
C ARG A 203 22.10 -12.77 -10.81
N VAL A 204 22.65 -12.94 -9.60
CA VAL A 204 23.78 -12.12 -9.11
C VAL A 204 24.98 -12.17 -10.04
N ALA A 205 25.35 -13.35 -10.56
CA ALA A 205 26.44 -13.50 -11.53
C ALA A 205 26.21 -12.66 -12.83
N LEU A 206 25.02 -12.74 -13.43
CA LEU A 206 24.62 -11.88 -14.56
C LEU A 206 24.76 -10.40 -14.20
N LEU A 207 24.21 -9.97 -13.05
CA LEU A 207 24.22 -8.58 -12.62
C LEU A 207 25.64 -8.05 -12.39
N ALA A 208 26.49 -8.85 -11.76
CA ALA A 208 27.89 -8.50 -11.48
C ALA A 208 28.73 -8.39 -12.75
N SER A 209 28.44 -9.21 -13.77
CA SER A 209 29.08 -9.15 -15.09
C SER A 209 28.55 -7.97 -15.93
N ALA A 210 27.23 -7.76 -15.93
CA ALA A 210 26.57 -6.65 -16.63
C ALA A 210 26.94 -5.28 -16.05
N CYS A 211 27.24 -5.21 -14.75
CA CYS A 211 27.62 -4.01 -14.00
C CYS A 211 28.82 -4.32 -13.07
N PRO A 212 30.07 -4.22 -13.56
CA PRO A 212 31.27 -4.60 -12.80
C PRO A 212 31.49 -3.82 -11.50
N ASP A 213 30.91 -2.62 -11.39
CA ASP A 213 30.98 -1.72 -10.24
C ASP A 213 29.73 -1.79 -9.34
N ALA A 214 28.81 -2.72 -9.61
CA ALA A 214 27.60 -2.89 -8.83
C ALA A 214 27.89 -3.25 -7.37
N ARG A 215 27.04 -2.74 -6.47
CA ARG A 215 26.98 -3.06 -5.04
C ARG A 215 25.72 -3.85 -4.73
N PHE A 216 25.83 -4.84 -3.84
CA PHE A 216 24.73 -5.75 -3.50
C PHE A 216 24.39 -5.67 -2.01
N VAL A 217 23.09 -5.60 -1.70
CA VAL A 217 22.58 -5.70 -0.33
C VAL A 217 21.77 -6.98 -0.22
N PHE A 218 22.32 -7.98 0.47
CA PHE A 218 21.68 -9.26 0.68
C PHE A 218 20.83 -9.25 1.95
N LEU A 219 19.51 -9.14 1.78
CA LEU A 219 18.56 -9.21 2.87
C LEU A 219 18.08 -10.66 3.05
N HIS A 220 18.31 -11.22 4.24
CA HIS A 220 17.87 -12.56 4.57
C HIS A 220 16.89 -12.58 5.73
N ARG A 221 16.04 -13.61 5.75
CA ARG A 221 15.03 -13.83 6.78
C ARG A 221 14.92 -15.30 7.08
N ASP A 222 14.68 -15.61 8.36
CA ASP A 222 14.51 -16.96 8.87
C ASP A 222 13.49 -17.78 8.04
N ALA A 223 13.76 -19.07 7.84
CA ALA A 223 13.05 -19.88 6.85
C ALA A 223 11.57 -20.06 7.19
N ARG A 224 11.25 -20.38 8.45
CA ARG A 224 9.89 -20.69 8.92
C ARG A 224 8.88 -19.57 8.66
N PRO A 225 9.10 -18.32 9.11
CA PRO A 225 8.19 -17.23 8.79
C PRO A 225 8.14 -16.89 7.30
N SER A 226 9.23 -17.13 6.55
CA SER A 226 9.29 -16.84 5.12
C SER A 226 8.52 -17.85 4.29
N VAL A 227 8.71 -19.15 4.54
CA VAL A 227 7.98 -20.26 3.90
C VAL A 227 6.50 -20.18 4.23
N SER A 228 6.13 -19.92 5.48
CA SER A 228 4.73 -19.68 5.86
C SER A 228 4.11 -18.53 5.05
N SER A 229 4.85 -17.42 4.87
CA SER A 229 4.38 -16.31 4.05
C SER A 229 4.32 -16.65 2.56
N LEU A 230 5.23 -17.48 2.04
CA LEU A 230 5.23 -17.95 0.66
C LEU A 230 4.00 -18.80 0.39
N MET A 231 3.70 -19.78 1.26
CA MET A 231 2.52 -20.65 1.12
C MET A 231 1.22 -19.84 1.06
N LYS A 232 1.04 -18.88 1.98
CA LYS A 232 -0.12 -17.97 1.94
C LYS A 232 -0.18 -17.16 0.64
N ALA A 233 0.98 -16.74 0.13
CA ALA A 233 1.04 -15.91 -1.06
C ALA A 233 0.80 -16.70 -2.35
N TRP A 234 1.18 -17.98 -2.39
CA TRP A 234 0.82 -18.91 -3.48
C TRP A 234 -0.69 -19.09 -3.62
N GLN A 235 -1.44 -18.98 -2.52
CA GLN A 235 -2.90 -19.03 -2.53
C GLN A 235 -3.54 -17.69 -2.92
N HIS A 236 -2.75 -16.65 -3.17
CA HIS A 236 -3.21 -15.31 -3.49
C HIS A 236 -2.87 -14.95 -4.94
N GLY A 237 -3.88 -14.72 -5.78
CA GLY A 237 -3.71 -14.48 -7.22
C GLY A 237 -2.81 -13.29 -7.60
N GLY A 238 -2.55 -12.36 -6.66
CA GLY A 238 -1.66 -11.21 -6.84
C GLY A 238 -0.15 -11.53 -6.88
N PHE A 239 0.27 -12.79 -6.66
CA PHE A 239 1.68 -13.21 -6.72
C PHE A 239 1.97 -14.21 -7.87
N VAL A 240 0.96 -14.46 -8.71
CA VAL A 240 1.12 -15.29 -9.92
C VAL A 240 2.06 -14.57 -10.87
N ARG A 241 3.18 -15.22 -11.19
CA ARG A 241 4.16 -14.73 -12.16
C ARG A 241 3.94 -15.34 -13.55
N PHE A 242 3.71 -16.65 -13.61
CA PHE A 242 3.37 -17.33 -14.87
C PHE A 242 1.96 -17.88 -14.79
N GLY A 243 1.05 -17.34 -15.60
CA GLY A 243 -0.32 -17.82 -15.69
C GLY A 243 -0.43 -19.22 -16.29
N ALA A 244 0.50 -19.57 -17.18
CA ALA A 244 0.66 -20.90 -17.74
C ALA A 244 2.17 -21.20 -17.81
N LEU A 245 2.58 -22.32 -17.23
CA LEU A 245 3.96 -22.81 -17.25
C LEU A 245 3.95 -24.22 -17.87
N PRO A 246 4.76 -24.51 -18.90
CA PRO A 246 4.66 -25.78 -19.62
C PRO A 246 4.83 -27.01 -18.73
N GLY A 247 3.83 -27.90 -18.74
CA GLY A 247 3.83 -29.09 -17.90
C GLY A 247 3.55 -28.81 -16.42
N TRP A 248 2.93 -27.69 -16.10
CA TRP A 248 2.46 -27.38 -14.75
C TRP A 248 0.99 -26.92 -14.82
N ALA A 249 0.14 -27.50 -13.98
CA ALA A 249 -1.32 -27.35 -14.12
C ALA A 249 -1.85 -25.99 -13.63
N ASP A 250 -1.31 -25.51 -12.50
CA ASP A 250 -1.80 -24.30 -11.82
C ASP A 250 -0.95 -23.05 -12.17
N PRO A 251 -1.44 -21.83 -11.93
CA PRO A 251 -0.60 -20.65 -12.06
C PRO A 251 0.62 -20.71 -11.11
N TRP A 252 1.82 -20.41 -11.63
CA TRP A 252 3.06 -20.42 -10.87
C TRP A 252 3.30 -19.07 -10.18
N CYS A 253 3.65 -19.08 -8.90
CA CYS A 253 3.96 -17.87 -8.13
C CYS A 253 5.47 -17.70 -7.91
N PHE A 254 5.93 -16.44 -7.92
CA PHE A 254 7.33 -16.03 -7.68
C PHE A 254 8.35 -16.58 -8.69
N LEU A 255 9.63 -16.52 -8.30
CA LEU A 255 10.76 -17.07 -9.04
C LEU A 255 10.60 -18.56 -9.34
N LEU A 256 11.18 -18.97 -10.46
CA LEU A 256 11.27 -20.32 -10.99
C LEU A 256 12.67 -20.86 -10.64
N PRO A 257 12.80 -21.66 -9.57
CA PRO A 257 14.10 -22.16 -9.16
C PRO A 257 14.63 -23.21 -10.15
N PRO A 258 15.95 -23.45 -10.21
CA PRO A 258 16.49 -24.64 -10.86
C PRO A 258 15.78 -25.91 -10.37
N ASP A 259 15.60 -26.87 -11.28
CA ASP A 259 14.92 -28.15 -11.03
C ASP A 259 13.45 -28.06 -10.59
N TRP A 260 12.77 -26.93 -10.85
CA TRP A 260 11.37 -26.74 -10.45
C TRP A 260 10.43 -27.85 -10.96
N ARG A 261 10.75 -28.49 -12.08
CA ARG A 261 9.95 -29.61 -12.64
C ARG A 261 9.85 -30.79 -11.67
N ALA A 262 10.88 -31.02 -10.85
CA ALA A 262 10.89 -32.07 -9.83
C ALA A 262 9.93 -31.77 -8.66
N LEU A 263 9.41 -30.54 -8.58
CA LEU A 263 8.41 -30.12 -7.59
C LEU A 263 6.97 -30.48 -8.01
N ARG A 264 6.77 -31.03 -9.22
CA ARG A 264 5.43 -31.41 -9.70
C ARG A 264 4.78 -32.41 -8.75
N GLY A 265 3.54 -32.12 -8.37
CA GLY A 265 2.75 -32.95 -7.44
C GLY A 265 3.24 -32.91 -5.98
N ARG A 266 4.26 -32.11 -5.65
CA ARG A 266 4.71 -31.93 -4.27
C ARG A 266 3.75 -31.03 -3.50
N PRO A 267 3.61 -31.21 -2.17
CA PRO A 267 2.84 -30.30 -1.33
C PRO A 267 3.34 -28.86 -1.43
N LEU A 268 2.44 -27.89 -1.27
CA LEU A 268 2.78 -26.47 -1.39
C LEU A 268 3.91 -26.04 -0.45
N GLN A 269 3.98 -26.59 0.76
CA GLN A 269 5.10 -26.35 1.67
C GLN A 269 6.44 -26.73 1.05
N GLU A 270 6.54 -27.86 0.35
CA GLU A 270 7.80 -28.29 -0.27
C GLU A 270 8.18 -27.37 -1.43
N ILE A 271 7.21 -26.91 -2.21
CA ILE A 271 7.42 -25.94 -3.30
C ILE A 271 7.94 -24.62 -2.71
N ALA A 272 7.25 -24.06 -1.71
CA ALA A 272 7.64 -22.83 -1.04
C ALA A 272 9.00 -22.94 -0.34
N THR A 273 9.29 -24.09 0.28
CA THR A 273 10.60 -24.37 0.91
C THR A 273 11.70 -24.44 -0.14
N ALA A 274 11.46 -25.09 -1.28
CA ALA A 274 12.43 -25.18 -2.38
C ALA A 274 12.71 -23.81 -3.01
N GLN A 275 11.69 -22.96 -3.17
CA GLN A 275 11.88 -21.58 -3.65
C GLN A 275 12.70 -20.74 -2.66
N TRP A 276 12.39 -20.81 -1.37
CA TRP A 276 13.17 -20.10 -0.35
C TRP A 276 14.62 -20.58 -0.30
N ASP A 277 14.84 -21.90 -0.34
CA ASP A 277 16.18 -22.48 -0.29
C ASP A 277 16.99 -22.11 -1.53
N ALA A 278 16.43 -22.32 -2.74
CA ALA A 278 17.11 -22.00 -3.99
C ALA A 278 17.52 -20.52 -4.06
N ALA A 279 16.63 -19.61 -3.67
CA ALA A 279 16.92 -18.19 -3.67
C ALA A 279 18.10 -17.84 -2.76
N ASN A 280 18.09 -18.28 -1.50
CA ASN A 280 19.18 -17.95 -0.57
C ASN A 280 20.47 -18.68 -0.93
N ARG A 281 20.40 -19.95 -1.35
CA ARG A 281 21.57 -20.77 -1.67
C ARG A 281 22.33 -20.22 -2.88
N TRP A 282 21.63 -19.88 -3.97
CA TRP A 282 22.25 -19.31 -5.16
C TRP A 282 22.71 -17.87 -4.94
N ALA A 283 21.95 -17.05 -4.22
CA ALA A 283 22.39 -15.71 -3.86
C ALA A 283 23.70 -15.75 -3.08
N LEU A 284 23.80 -16.62 -2.06
CA LEU A 284 25.04 -16.78 -1.30
C LEU A 284 26.19 -17.28 -2.14
N HIS A 285 25.95 -18.32 -2.95
CA HIS A 285 26.97 -18.89 -3.82
C HIS A 285 27.59 -17.82 -4.73
N ASP A 286 26.76 -17.02 -5.39
CA ASP A 286 27.24 -15.97 -6.30
C ASP A 286 27.87 -14.79 -5.54
N LEU A 287 27.28 -14.35 -4.43
CA LEU A 287 27.77 -13.20 -3.66
C LEU A 287 29.13 -13.50 -3.02
N GLU A 288 29.34 -14.72 -2.51
CA GLU A 288 30.62 -15.13 -1.94
C GLU A 288 31.73 -15.26 -2.98
N ALA A 289 31.39 -15.43 -4.26
CA ALA A 289 32.36 -15.36 -5.35
C ALA A 289 32.79 -13.91 -5.66
N LEU A 290 32.08 -12.90 -5.14
CA LEU A 290 32.44 -11.49 -5.32
C LEU A 290 33.36 -10.98 -4.20
N PRO A 291 34.21 -9.99 -4.49
CA PRO A 291 34.93 -9.23 -3.48
C PRO A 291 34.00 -8.72 -2.36
N ARG A 292 34.46 -8.83 -1.10
CA ARG A 292 33.63 -8.51 0.08
C ARG A 292 33.19 -7.06 0.14
N ASP A 293 33.92 -6.13 -0.46
CA ASP A 293 33.56 -4.72 -0.56
C ASP A 293 32.37 -4.50 -1.52
N ARG A 294 32.05 -5.46 -2.40
CA ARG A 294 30.93 -5.35 -3.35
C ARG A 294 29.59 -5.76 -2.78
N TRP A 295 29.54 -6.41 -1.63
CA TRP A 295 28.26 -6.80 -1.05
C TRP A 295 28.25 -6.77 0.48
N THR A 296 27.07 -6.56 1.05
CA THR A 296 26.82 -6.63 2.49
C THR A 296 25.54 -7.43 2.78
N ALA A 297 25.43 -7.95 4.00
CA ALA A 297 24.27 -8.73 4.44
C ALA A 297 23.48 -7.97 5.51
N VAL A 298 22.16 -8.21 5.55
CA VAL A 298 21.25 -7.64 6.53
C VAL A 298 20.27 -8.72 6.98
N ASP A 299 20.15 -8.90 8.29
CA ASP A 299 19.08 -9.71 8.87
C ASP A 299 17.79 -8.88 8.89
N TYR A 300 16.70 -9.47 8.41
CA TYR A 300 15.37 -8.87 8.49
C TYR A 300 14.98 -8.43 9.91
N HIS A 301 15.31 -9.20 10.94
CA HIS A 301 15.00 -8.84 12.33
C HIS A 301 15.79 -7.60 12.78
N GLU A 302 17.04 -7.47 12.33
CA GLU A 302 17.84 -6.28 12.56
C GLU A 302 17.21 -5.05 11.90
N LEU A 303 16.79 -5.19 10.63
CA LEU A 303 16.13 -4.13 9.88
C LEU A 303 14.84 -3.65 10.56
N ILE A 304 14.02 -4.57 11.07
CA ILE A 304 12.77 -4.21 11.77
C ILE A 304 13.05 -3.60 13.14
N ALA A 305 14.01 -4.12 13.89
CA ALA A 305 14.29 -3.67 15.25
C ALA A 305 14.99 -2.29 15.28
N ARG A 306 15.86 -2.02 14.30
CA ARG A 306 16.71 -0.82 14.28
C ARG A 306 16.81 -0.20 12.87
N PRO A 307 15.68 0.12 12.21
CA PRO A 307 15.66 0.48 10.79
C PRO A 307 16.58 1.65 10.46
N ARG A 308 16.54 2.72 11.27
CA ARG A 308 17.42 3.88 11.08
C ARG A 308 18.90 3.48 11.14
N ALA A 309 19.32 2.76 12.19
CA ALA A 309 20.73 2.37 12.34
C ALA A 309 21.19 1.44 11.21
N THR A 310 20.35 0.47 10.83
CA THR A 310 20.62 -0.46 9.73
C THR A 310 20.75 0.28 8.40
N VAL A 311 19.83 1.19 8.08
CA VAL A 311 19.89 2.00 6.84
C VAL A 311 21.10 2.92 6.84
N HIS A 312 21.43 3.58 7.95
CA HIS A 312 22.65 4.40 8.05
C HIS A 312 23.93 3.59 7.78
N ARG A 313 24.02 2.35 8.29
CA ARG A 313 25.14 1.44 7.99
C ARG A 313 25.19 1.10 6.51
N LEU A 314 24.04 0.82 5.91
CA LEU A 314 23.95 0.56 4.47
C LEU A 314 24.34 1.78 3.64
N CYS A 315 23.88 2.98 3.99
CA CYS A 315 24.29 4.21 3.30
C CYS A 315 25.80 4.40 3.33
N ARG A 316 26.47 4.10 4.44
CA ARG A 316 27.94 4.13 4.51
C ARG A 316 28.59 3.11 3.57
N PHE A 317 28.11 1.87 3.59
CA PHE A 317 28.63 0.82 2.69
C PHE A 317 28.38 1.14 1.21
N LEU A 318 27.22 1.72 0.92
CA LEU A 318 26.78 2.08 -0.41
C LEU A 318 27.27 3.45 -0.85
N ASP A 319 28.00 4.21 -0.02
CA ASP A 319 28.41 5.58 -0.34
C ASP A 319 27.20 6.45 -0.78
N LEU A 320 26.14 6.44 0.04
CA LEU A 320 24.92 7.24 -0.14
C LEU A 320 24.85 8.36 0.90
N SER A 321 24.39 9.52 0.45
CA SER A 321 24.13 10.70 1.25
C SER A 321 22.93 10.48 2.18
N VAL A 322 22.99 11.04 3.38
CA VAL A 322 21.86 11.09 4.31
C VAL A 322 21.59 12.54 4.68
N ASP A 323 20.60 13.14 4.02
CA ASP A 323 20.13 14.48 4.37
C ASP A 323 19.14 14.47 5.53
N ALA A 324 18.78 15.66 6.02
CA ALA A 324 17.88 15.82 7.15
C ALA A 324 16.47 15.25 6.90
N ALA A 325 15.98 15.34 5.66
CA ALA A 325 14.65 14.86 5.28
C ALA A 325 14.60 13.33 5.27
N PHE A 326 15.61 12.68 4.70
CA PHE A 326 15.75 11.24 4.69
C PHE A 326 15.95 10.70 6.11
N ASP A 327 16.82 11.31 6.91
CA ASP A 327 17.01 10.91 8.31
C ASP A 327 15.75 11.09 9.17
N ALA A 328 14.96 12.14 8.91
CA ALA A 328 13.66 12.33 9.55
C ALA A 328 12.63 11.28 9.11
N TYR A 329 12.65 10.87 7.84
CA TYR A 329 11.82 9.77 7.34
C TYR A 329 12.14 8.45 8.05
N LEU A 330 13.42 8.15 8.26
CA LEU A 330 13.88 6.93 8.97
C LEU A 330 13.50 6.89 10.46
N ARG A 331 13.13 8.02 11.07
CA ARG A 331 12.61 8.09 12.45
C ARG A 331 11.14 7.71 12.57
N ARG A 332 10.39 7.69 11.46
CA ARG A 332 8.96 7.37 11.47
C ARG A 332 8.76 5.87 11.73
N PRO A 333 7.61 5.45 12.28
CA PRO A 333 7.24 4.04 12.35
C PRO A 333 7.27 3.41 10.97
N LEU A 334 7.75 2.17 10.88
CA LEU A 334 7.83 1.44 9.62
C LEU A 334 6.43 1.27 8.99
N ALA A 335 6.29 1.67 7.73
CA ALA A 335 5.09 1.41 6.97
C ALA A 335 4.95 -0.10 6.70
N ILE A 336 3.70 -0.59 6.67
CA ILE A 336 3.44 -1.95 6.18
C ILE A 336 3.70 -1.94 4.66
N SER A 337 4.61 -2.81 4.21
CA SER A 337 4.95 -2.93 2.79
C SER A 337 3.70 -3.23 1.95
N ALA A 338 3.61 -2.63 0.75
CA ALA A 338 2.54 -2.88 -0.23
C ALA A 338 2.37 -4.37 -0.61
N THR A 339 3.41 -5.18 -0.39
CA THR A 339 3.39 -6.62 -0.68
C THR A 339 3.05 -7.48 0.53
N ALA A 340 2.86 -6.92 1.73
CA ALA A 340 2.55 -7.68 2.94
C ALA A 340 1.08 -8.17 2.93
N ILE A 341 0.87 -9.48 3.02
CA ILE A 341 -0.48 -10.09 3.12
C ILE A 341 -1.04 -9.89 4.53
N GLU A 342 -0.16 -9.91 5.54
CA GLU A 342 -0.47 -9.70 6.95
C GLU A 342 0.67 -8.90 7.59
N PRO A 343 0.44 -8.19 8.72
CA PRO A 343 1.51 -7.50 9.44
C PRO A 343 2.66 -8.46 9.83
N PRO A 344 3.92 -8.03 9.81
CA PRO A 344 5.04 -8.90 10.15
C PRO A 344 5.02 -9.35 11.63
N SER A 345 5.31 -10.62 11.88
CA SER A 345 5.53 -11.19 13.21
C SER A 345 6.38 -12.45 13.12
N SER A 346 7.26 -12.65 14.10
CA SER A 346 8.21 -13.77 14.18
C SER A 346 7.57 -15.08 14.64
N ILE A 347 6.36 -15.06 15.21
CA ILE A 347 5.69 -16.23 15.79
C ILE A 347 4.45 -16.68 15.03
N LYS A 348 3.96 -15.89 14.06
CA LYS A 348 2.73 -16.17 13.28
C LYS A 348 2.75 -17.50 12.52
N TRP A 349 3.92 -17.96 12.09
CA TRP A 349 4.04 -19.22 11.37
C TRP A 349 3.67 -20.42 12.26
N ARG A 350 3.73 -20.28 13.59
CA ARG A 350 3.37 -21.35 14.54
C ARG A 350 1.88 -21.71 14.51
N SER A 351 1.02 -20.82 13.99
CA SER A 351 -0.42 -21.06 13.85
C SER A 351 -0.85 -21.39 12.41
N HIS A 352 0.11 -21.66 11.50
CA HIS A 352 -0.20 -22.06 10.13
C HIS A 352 -0.44 -23.57 10.07
N ALA A 353 -1.71 -24.00 9.98
CA ALA A 353 -2.10 -25.41 10.10
C ALA A 353 -1.37 -26.34 9.12
N ASP A 354 -1.14 -25.92 7.87
CA ASP A 354 -0.51 -26.75 6.85
C ASP A 354 1.04 -26.67 6.85
N LEU A 355 1.63 -25.96 7.81
CA LEU A 355 3.08 -25.82 7.92
C LEU A 355 3.61 -26.81 8.96
N ASP A 356 4.41 -27.77 8.52
CA ASP A 356 5.28 -28.60 9.35
C ASP A 356 6.66 -27.93 9.48
N PRO A 357 6.98 -27.29 10.62
CA PRO A 357 8.22 -26.53 10.78
C PRO A 357 9.46 -27.43 10.79
N ALA A 358 9.35 -28.65 11.31
CA ALA A 358 10.47 -29.58 11.39
C ALA A 358 10.91 -30.05 10.00
N ARG A 359 9.94 -30.26 9.09
CA ARG A 359 10.24 -30.55 7.67
C ARG A 359 10.91 -29.38 6.97
N VAL A 360 10.45 -28.14 7.22
CA VAL A 360 11.12 -26.94 6.69
C VAL A 360 12.56 -26.89 7.17
N GLU A 361 12.77 -26.94 8.49
CA GLU A 361 14.09 -26.86 9.13
C GLU A 361 15.04 -27.95 8.63
N THR A 362 14.54 -29.19 8.48
CA THR A 362 15.34 -30.31 7.98
C THR A 362 15.83 -30.06 6.57
N ARG A 363 14.93 -29.60 5.67
CA ARG A 363 15.26 -29.36 4.27
C ARG A 363 16.22 -28.19 4.07
N VAL A 364 16.07 -27.14 4.88
CA VAL A 364 16.84 -25.88 4.74
C VAL A 364 17.99 -25.75 5.73
N ARG A 365 18.36 -26.83 6.43
CA ARG A 365 19.32 -26.82 7.54
C ARG A 365 20.65 -26.19 7.17
N VAL A 366 21.21 -26.57 6.01
CA VAL A 366 22.51 -26.09 5.54
C VAL A 366 22.45 -24.61 5.21
N THR A 367 21.49 -24.20 4.37
CA THR A 367 21.30 -22.79 3.99
C THR A 367 21.03 -21.91 5.22
N SER A 368 20.19 -22.38 6.16
CA SER A 368 19.89 -21.63 7.38
C SER A 368 21.08 -21.50 8.32
N ALA A 369 21.96 -22.50 8.39
CA ALA A 369 23.21 -22.39 9.15
C ALA A 369 24.10 -21.29 8.57
N ARG A 370 24.32 -21.31 7.26
CA ARG A 370 25.12 -20.28 6.56
C ARG A 370 24.55 -18.88 6.77
N LEU A 371 23.23 -18.71 6.71
CA LEU A 371 22.59 -17.41 6.97
C LEU A 371 22.79 -16.92 8.40
N ARG A 372 22.81 -17.82 9.40
CA ARG A 372 23.10 -17.44 10.79
C ARG A 372 24.56 -17.00 10.97
N ASP A 373 25.48 -17.67 10.29
CA ASP A 373 26.91 -17.33 10.37
C ASP A 373 27.18 -15.93 9.80
N LEU A 374 26.44 -15.50 8.77
CA LEU A 374 26.52 -14.12 8.25
C LEU A 374 26.11 -13.06 9.27
N SER A 375 25.08 -13.34 10.09
CA SER A 375 24.67 -12.44 11.18
C SER A 375 25.67 -12.38 12.32
N ALA A 376 26.57 -13.35 12.43
CA ALA A 376 27.59 -13.44 13.48
C ALA A 376 28.91 -12.71 13.12
N ILE A 377 29.11 -12.33 11.86
CA ILE A 377 30.29 -11.59 11.42
C ILE A 377 30.08 -10.09 11.71
N PRO A 378 30.86 -9.45 12.60
CA PRO A 378 30.84 -8.00 12.74
C PRO A 378 31.21 -7.38 11.38
N ALA A 379 30.43 -6.40 10.91
CA ALA A 379 30.78 -5.65 9.71
C ALA A 379 32.23 -5.14 9.84
N ALA A 380 33.10 -5.52 8.90
CA ALA A 380 34.47 -5.05 8.88
C ALA A 380 34.46 -3.52 8.90
N ALA A 381 35.17 -2.93 9.86
CA ALA A 381 35.38 -1.50 9.89
C ALA A 381 36.13 -1.10 8.60
N PRO A 382 35.69 -0.05 7.88
CA PRO A 382 36.50 0.51 6.82
C PRO A 382 37.83 0.98 7.42
N THR A 383 38.93 0.66 6.75
CA THR A 383 40.26 1.20 7.06
C THR A 383 40.17 2.71 7.13
N SER A 384 40.49 3.25 8.30
CA SER A 384 40.60 4.68 8.58
C SER A 384 41.62 5.33 7.65
N GLY A 385 41.14 6.08 6.66
CA GLY A 385 41.89 7.16 6.01
C GLY A 385 41.37 8.48 6.55
N ASP A 386 42.20 9.15 7.34
CA ASP A 386 42.17 10.54 7.77
C ASP A 386 40.91 11.09 8.46
N ALA A 387 40.95 11.00 9.79
CA ALA A 387 40.32 11.97 10.67
C ALA A 387 41.26 13.16 10.90
N SER A 388 40.84 14.37 10.55
CA SER A 388 41.26 15.56 11.27
C SER A 388 40.18 16.63 11.23
N SER A 389 39.93 17.22 12.43
CA SER A 389 39.02 18.34 12.72
C SER A 389 37.52 17.96 12.69
N VAL A 390 36.66 18.26 13.67
CA VAL A 390 36.56 19.40 14.58
C VAL A 390 35.77 19.00 15.86
N ASN A 391 36.35 19.36 16.99
CA ASN A 391 35.80 19.76 18.30
C ASN A 391 34.66 19.01 19.00
N SER A 392 35.08 18.48 20.16
CA SER A 392 34.36 18.25 21.40
C SER A 392 33.45 19.41 21.86
N VAL A 393 32.21 19.09 22.20
CA VAL A 393 31.43 19.80 23.24
C VAL A 393 30.72 18.75 24.12
N GLY A 394 30.76 19.02 25.43
CA GLY A 394 30.59 18.06 26.51
C GLY A 394 29.27 17.29 26.58
N ARG A 395 29.42 16.01 26.89
CA ARG A 395 28.36 15.05 27.18
C ARG A 395 27.77 15.33 28.56
N ARG A 396 26.65 16.06 28.62
CA ARG A 396 25.82 16.14 29.83
C ARG A 396 24.92 14.91 29.84
N THR A 397 25.25 13.94 30.67
CA THR A 397 24.49 12.69 30.86
C THR A 397 23.17 12.98 31.56
N THR A 398 22.10 13.16 30.79
CA THR A 398 20.73 12.92 31.26
C THR A 398 20.41 11.45 31.03
N ARG A 399 20.31 10.68 32.14
CA ARG A 399 19.69 9.36 32.14
C ARG A 399 18.24 9.54 31.67
N LEU A 400 17.95 9.18 30.42
CA LEU A 400 16.58 8.88 30.00
C LEU A 400 16.26 7.47 30.49
N THR A 401 15.57 7.42 31.61
CA THR A 401 14.88 6.24 32.12
C THR A 401 13.93 5.71 31.06
N THR A 402 14.05 4.42 30.78
CA THR A 402 13.08 3.57 30.11
C THR A 402 11.72 3.62 30.80
N THR A 403 10.75 4.35 30.23
CA THR A 403 9.31 4.11 30.34
C THR A 403 8.58 5.02 29.35
N ASP A 404 8.15 4.49 28.20
CA ASP A 404 6.99 5.00 27.44
C ASP A 404 6.51 3.99 26.38
N ALA A 405 6.34 2.74 26.82
CA ALA A 405 5.56 1.74 26.10
C ALA A 405 4.23 1.54 26.84
N GLY A 406 3.33 2.52 26.73
CA GLY A 406 1.93 2.39 27.17
C GLY A 406 1.07 1.61 26.15
N PRO A 407 -0.05 0.98 26.57
CA PRO A 407 -0.94 0.28 25.66
C PRO A 407 -1.61 1.28 24.72
N ALA A 408 -1.32 1.17 23.42
CA ALA A 408 -1.95 1.99 22.40
C ALA A 408 -3.48 1.77 22.40
N ALA A 409 -4.28 2.81 22.64
CA ALA A 409 -5.75 2.76 22.60
C ALA A 409 -6.26 2.03 21.34
N ARG A 410 -7.28 1.18 21.51
CA ARG A 410 -7.88 0.35 20.46
C ARG A 410 -9.37 0.66 20.32
N TYR A 411 -9.85 0.61 19.09
CA TYR A 411 -11.22 0.90 18.71
C TYR A 411 -12.01 -0.39 18.44
N ALA A 412 -13.22 -0.46 19.01
CA ALA A 412 -14.23 -1.45 18.68
C ALA A 412 -15.62 -0.90 18.98
N CYS A 413 -16.57 -1.08 18.06
CA CYS A 413 -18.00 -0.87 18.27
C CYS A 413 -18.68 -2.22 18.43
N ARG A 414 -18.97 -2.65 19.67
CA ARG A 414 -19.42 -4.02 19.93
C ARG A 414 -20.92 -4.15 19.72
N LEU A 415 -21.34 -5.28 19.15
CA LEU A 415 -22.77 -5.62 19.06
C LEU A 415 -23.42 -5.65 20.44
N ALA A 416 -22.71 -6.14 21.45
CA ALA A 416 -23.18 -6.23 22.82
C ALA A 416 -23.57 -4.86 23.42
N ASP A 417 -23.02 -3.75 22.90
CA ASP A 417 -23.30 -2.39 23.37
C ASP A 417 -24.58 -1.81 22.74
N LEU A 418 -25.23 -2.55 21.84
CA LEU A 418 -26.52 -2.21 21.25
C LEU A 418 -27.67 -2.74 22.09
N MET A 419 -28.68 -1.90 22.29
CA MET A 419 -29.97 -2.36 22.79
C MET A 419 -30.64 -3.24 21.72
N PRO A 420 -31.03 -4.49 22.04
CA PRO A 420 -31.69 -5.36 21.07
C PRO A 420 -32.98 -4.72 20.56
N PHE A 421 -33.16 -4.68 19.24
CA PHE A 421 -34.43 -4.27 18.67
C PHE A 421 -35.51 -5.32 18.98
N ALA A 422 -36.63 -4.90 19.57
CA ALA A 422 -37.81 -5.74 19.72
C ALA A 422 -38.55 -5.75 18.38
N ALA A 423 -38.39 -6.82 17.60
CA ALA A 423 -39.07 -6.95 16.32
C ALA A 423 -40.60 -6.90 16.54
N SER A 424 -41.27 -5.94 15.90
CA SER A 424 -42.73 -5.80 15.91
C SER A 424 -43.44 -6.66 14.85
N SER A 425 -42.66 -7.34 14.00
CA SER A 425 -43.15 -8.18 12.91
C SER A 425 -43.73 -9.49 13.45
N GLY A 426 -44.85 -9.93 12.88
CA GLY A 426 -45.51 -11.18 13.24
C GLY A 426 -44.58 -12.40 13.10
N PRO A 427 -44.87 -13.51 13.80
CA PRO A 427 -43.97 -14.67 13.94
C PRO A 427 -43.53 -15.34 12.62
N ASP A 428 -44.13 -15.02 11.47
CA ASP A 428 -43.86 -15.63 10.17
C ASP A 428 -43.07 -14.75 9.17
N GLU A 429 -42.75 -13.49 9.49
CA GLU A 429 -42.05 -12.62 8.51
C GLU A 429 -40.57 -13.00 8.38
N ALA A 430 -40.15 -13.40 7.19
CA ALA A 430 -38.77 -13.85 6.95
C ALA A 430 -37.77 -12.69 7.03
N THR A 431 -36.74 -12.86 7.88
CA THR A 431 -35.61 -11.93 7.99
C THR A 431 -34.42 -12.41 7.15
N TYR A 432 -33.72 -11.47 6.53
CA TYR A 432 -32.59 -11.72 5.64
C TYR A 432 -31.34 -10.99 6.12
N ALA A 433 -30.18 -11.61 5.92
CA ALA A 433 -28.90 -10.93 6.13
C ALA A 433 -28.67 -9.85 5.06
N SER A 434 -27.93 -8.80 5.43
CA SER A 434 -27.47 -7.80 4.49
C SER A 434 -26.74 -8.45 3.29
N PRO A 435 -27.00 -8.03 2.04
CA PRO A 435 -26.28 -8.56 0.88
C PRO A 435 -24.76 -8.38 0.94
N SER A 436 -24.30 -7.36 1.66
CA SER A 436 -22.89 -7.04 1.87
C SER A 436 -22.30 -7.69 3.13
N TRP A 437 -22.95 -8.71 3.69
CA TRP A 437 -22.48 -9.40 4.88
C TRP A 437 -21.12 -10.07 4.65
N HIS A 438 -20.14 -9.73 5.48
CA HIS A 438 -18.88 -10.46 5.57
C HIS A 438 -18.50 -10.71 7.03
N LEU A 439 -18.19 -11.96 7.36
CA LEU A 439 -17.69 -12.32 8.68
C LEU A 439 -16.16 -12.39 8.67
N GLN A 440 -15.54 -11.57 9.49
CA GLN A 440 -14.14 -11.67 9.87
C GLN A 440 -14.05 -12.48 11.18
N ALA A 441 -13.73 -13.76 11.08
CA ALA A 441 -13.70 -14.66 12.24
C ALA A 441 -12.45 -14.51 13.14
N GLY A 442 -11.42 -13.80 12.68
CA GLY A 442 -10.16 -13.61 13.39
C GLY A 442 -9.42 -12.35 12.95
N ALA A 443 -8.12 -12.26 13.20
CA ALA A 443 -7.35 -11.04 12.92
C ALA A 443 -7.23 -10.68 11.43
N SER A 444 -7.47 -11.63 10.52
CA SER A 444 -7.38 -11.43 9.07
C SER A 444 -8.68 -10.91 8.48
N ILE A 445 -8.60 -9.82 7.71
CA ILE A 445 -9.75 -9.26 7.02
C ILE A 445 -10.17 -10.12 5.81
N PRO A 446 -11.48 -10.28 5.52
CA PRO A 446 -11.93 -10.86 4.27
C PRO A 446 -11.34 -10.14 3.06
N LEU A 447 -10.81 -10.89 2.10
CA LEU A 447 -10.05 -10.35 0.95
C LEU A 447 -10.82 -9.28 0.16
N GLY A 448 -12.14 -9.50 -0.05
CA GLY A 448 -13.01 -8.56 -0.74
C GLY A 448 -13.18 -7.20 -0.03
N LEU A 449 -12.82 -7.11 1.25
CA LEU A 449 -12.88 -5.87 2.03
C LEU A 449 -11.53 -5.16 2.14
N ALA A 450 -10.41 -5.84 1.90
CA ALA A 450 -9.07 -5.34 2.23
C ALA A 450 -8.78 -3.96 1.62
N GLY A 451 -9.14 -3.77 0.34
CA GLY A 451 -8.97 -2.52 -0.39
C GLY A 451 -9.98 -1.42 -0.02
N ALA A 452 -11.20 -1.81 0.36
CA ALA A 452 -12.31 -0.90 0.65
C ALA A 452 -12.33 -0.38 2.09
N THR A 453 -11.61 -1.02 3.01
CA THR A 453 -11.66 -0.76 4.46
C THR A 453 -10.29 -0.39 5.03
N ARG A 454 -9.44 0.35 4.30
CA ARG A 454 -8.07 0.72 4.73
C ARG A 454 -8.05 1.48 6.07
N PHE A 455 -6.88 1.56 6.72
CA PHE A 455 -6.65 2.30 7.98
C PHE A 455 -7.24 1.66 9.25
N ARG A 456 -7.06 0.34 9.41
CA ARG A 456 -7.60 -0.45 10.53
C ARG A 456 -6.59 -0.65 11.66
N GLU A 457 -5.51 0.13 11.69
CA GLU A 457 -4.38 -0.12 12.60
C GLU A 457 -4.77 0.01 14.07
N ARG A 458 -5.88 0.69 14.35
CA ARG A 458 -6.44 0.92 15.68
C ARG A 458 -7.49 -0.10 16.09
N PHE A 459 -7.91 -1.01 15.22
CA PHE A 459 -9.00 -1.95 15.51
C PHE A 459 -8.57 -2.98 16.55
N VAL A 460 -9.53 -3.44 17.36
CA VAL A 460 -9.37 -4.67 18.15
C VAL A 460 -9.36 -5.87 17.20
N THR A 461 -8.31 -6.70 17.26
CA THR A 461 -8.08 -7.80 16.30
C THR A 461 -8.47 -9.18 16.80
N ASP A 462 -8.70 -9.33 18.11
CA ASP A 462 -8.91 -10.62 18.77
C ASP A 462 -10.39 -10.92 19.02
N VAL A 463 -11.28 -10.33 18.23
CA VAL A 463 -12.72 -10.48 18.37
C VAL A 463 -13.32 -10.53 16.96
N PRO A 464 -14.29 -11.43 16.68
CA PRO A 464 -14.94 -11.49 15.38
C PRO A 464 -15.56 -10.15 14.99
N ILE A 465 -15.49 -9.80 13.71
CA ILE A 465 -16.10 -8.58 13.17
C ILE A 465 -17.11 -8.99 12.09
N VAL A 466 -18.35 -8.56 12.24
CA VAL A 466 -19.34 -8.61 11.17
C VAL A 466 -19.28 -7.29 10.42
N TRP A 467 -19.07 -7.38 9.12
CA TRP A 467 -19.02 -6.24 8.22
C TRP A 467 -20.29 -6.20 7.40
N SER A 468 -20.83 -5.00 7.23
CA SER A 468 -21.81 -4.70 6.21
C SER A 468 -21.54 -3.34 5.60
N ARG A 469 -22.04 -3.13 4.40
CA ARG A 469 -22.06 -1.84 3.75
C ARG A 469 -23.38 -1.15 4.06
N ASP A 470 -23.31 -0.02 4.75
CA ASP A 470 -24.47 0.81 5.06
C ASP A 470 -25.15 1.29 3.78
N ARG A 471 -26.49 1.30 3.76
CA ARG A 471 -27.25 1.59 2.53
C ARG A 471 -27.28 3.07 2.21
N THR A 472 -27.37 3.91 3.24
CA THR A 472 -27.48 5.36 3.12
C THR A 472 -26.13 5.98 2.76
N THR A 473 -25.12 5.68 3.56
CA THR A 473 -23.78 6.28 3.43
C THR A 473 -22.86 5.51 2.49
N ARG A 474 -23.21 4.26 2.14
CA ARG A 474 -22.35 3.32 1.38
C ARG A 474 -21.01 3.01 2.07
N ALA A 475 -20.84 3.41 3.33
CA ALA A 475 -19.67 3.12 4.14
C ALA A 475 -19.65 1.65 4.58
N TRP A 476 -18.47 1.04 4.65
CA TRP A 476 -18.32 -0.24 5.33
C TRP A 476 -18.29 -0.03 6.84
N GLN A 477 -19.20 -0.69 7.56
CA GLN A 477 -19.31 -0.62 9.01
C GLN A 477 -18.83 -1.93 9.66
N PRO A 478 -17.85 -1.85 10.58
CA PRO A 478 -17.42 -2.99 11.39
C PRO A 478 -18.21 -3.10 12.70
N TRP A 479 -18.73 -4.29 12.98
CA TRP A 479 -19.42 -4.61 14.23
C TRP A 479 -18.72 -5.76 14.96
N TRP A 480 -18.16 -5.50 16.14
CA TRP A 480 -17.45 -6.52 16.90
C TRP A 480 -18.43 -7.44 17.62
N ALA A 481 -18.47 -8.70 17.24
CA ALA A 481 -19.34 -9.72 17.81
C ALA A 481 -18.64 -10.49 18.93
N GLU A 482 -19.41 -11.05 19.87
CA GLU A 482 -18.84 -11.90 20.90
C GLU A 482 -18.30 -13.20 20.31
N ARG A 483 -17.20 -13.73 20.89
CA ARG A 483 -16.61 -14.99 20.42
C ARG A 483 -17.58 -16.17 20.52
N GLY A 484 -18.48 -16.16 21.51
CA GLY A 484 -19.52 -17.18 21.69
C GLY A 484 -20.56 -17.23 20.55
N ASP A 485 -20.74 -16.12 19.83
CA ASP A 485 -21.68 -16.03 18.71
C ASP A 485 -21.07 -16.51 17.39
N LEU A 486 -19.74 -16.66 17.32
CA LEU A 486 -19.02 -17.00 16.09
C LEU A 486 -19.56 -18.24 15.36
N PRO A 487 -19.87 -19.38 16.03
CA PRO A 487 -20.42 -20.55 15.33
C PRO A 487 -21.74 -20.25 14.60
N ARG A 488 -22.59 -19.40 15.18
CA ARG A 488 -23.88 -19.00 14.59
C ARG A 488 -23.68 -18.02 13.44
N LEU A 489 -22.81 -17.02 13.64
CA LEU A 489 -22.50 -16.04 12.60
C LEU A 489 -21.87 -16.68 11.36
N ARG A 490 -21.10 -17.77 11.50
CA ARG A 490 -20.53 -18.52 10.37
C ARG A 490 -21.56 -19.16 9.46
N THR A 491 -22.77 -19.44 9.97
CA THR A 491 -23.86 -20.03 9.17
C THR A 491 -24.64 -19.01 8.35
N ILE A 492 -24.38 -17.71 8.55
CA ILE A 492 -25.08 -16.63 7.86
C ILE A 492 -24.36 -16.31 6.56
N ALA A 493 -25.11 -16.33 5.46
CA ALA A 493 -24.66 -15.89 4.14
C ALA A 493 -25.39 -14.62 3.72
N GLY A 494 -24.66 -13.67 3.11
CA GLY A 494 -25.20 -12.39 2.68
C GLY A 494 -26.40 -12.54 1.73
N GLY A 495 -27.45 -11.76 1.99
CA GLY A 495 -28.68 -11.76 1.19
C GLY A 495 -29.55 -13.02 1.33
N LYS A 496 -29.17 -13.99 2.16
CA LYS A 496 -29.96 -15.21 2.41
C LYS A 496 -30.85 -15.04 3.65
N ARG A 497 -31.91 -15.86 3.73
CA ARG A 497 -32.78 -15.96 4.90
C ARG A 497 -31.94 -16.39 6.10
N LEU A 498 -32.19 -15.79 7.26
CA LEU A 498 -31.45 -16.13 8.46
C LEU A 498 -31.77 -17.54 8.96
N PRO A 499 -30.76 -18.27 9.46
CA PRO A 499 -31.00 -19.45 10.29
C PRO A 499 -31.63 -19.03 11.64
N PRO A 500 -32.18 -19.98 12.43
CA PRO A 500 -32.63 -19.69 13.79
C PRO A 500 -31.50 -19.12 14.64
N LEU A 501 -31.72 -17.94 15.23
CA LEU A 501 -30.78 -17.25 16.11
C LEU A 501 -31.45 -16.94 17.46
N PRO A 502 -30.67 -16.85 18.57
CA PRO A 502 -31.19 -16.34 19.83
C PRO A 502 -31.78 -14.94 19.65
N ALA A 503 -32.94 -14.67 20.25
CA ALA A 503 -33.67 -13.40 20.09
C ALA A 503 -32.80 -12.17 20.41
N ALA A 504 -31.95 -12.24 21.44
CA ALA A 504 -31.03 -11.16 21.80
C ALA A 504 -29.98 -10.88 20.71
N LEU A 505 -29.40 -11.92 20.09
CA LEU A 505 -28.44 -11.75 19.00
C LEU A 505 -29.13 -11.22 17.74
N ALA A 506 -30.30 -11.77 17.39
CA ALA A 506 -31.09 -11.28 16.27
C ALA A 506 -31.47 -9.80 16.44
N GLY A 507 -31.96 -9.41 17.62
CA GLY A 507 -32.30 -8.01 17.93
C GLY A 507 -31.09 -7.07 17.83
N ARG A 508 -29.90 -7.50 18.24
CA ARG A 508 -28.66 -6.71 18.08
C ARG A 508 -28.20 -6.60 16.63
N LEU A 509 -28.27 -7.69 15.87
CA LEU A 509 -27.97 -7.68 14.43
C LEU A 509 -28.94 -6.76 13.68
N HIS A 510 -30.21 -6.72 14.08
CA HIS A 510 -31.22 -5.84 13.49
C HIS A 510 -30.94 -4.37 13.82
N ALA A 511 -30.67 -4.06 15.09
CA ALA A 511 -30.26 -2.73 15.53
C ALA A 511 -28.99 -2.22 14.83
N ALA A 512 -28.07 -3.13 14.47
CA ALA A 512 -26.85 -2.83 13.70
C ALA A 512 -27.10 -2.68 12.18
N GLY A 513 -28.33 -2.86 11.69
CA GLY A 513 -28.66 -2.87 10.26
C GLY A 513 -28.06 -4.05 9.49
N LEU A 514 -27.65 -5.11 10.17
CA LEU A 514 -27.05 -6.30 9.57
C LEU A 514 -28.08 -7.28 9.03
N ILE A 515 -29.32 -7.18 9.52
CA ILE A 515 -30.46 -7.99 9.11
C ILE A 515 -31.70 -7.11 8.96
N GLU A 516 -32.63 -7.52 8.09
CA GLU A 516 -33.85 -6.78 7.77
C GLU A 516 -34.90 -7.71 7.13
N THR A 517 -36.18 -7.36 7.27
CA THR A 517 -37.25 -8.00 6.49
C THR A 517 -37.26 -7.48 5.05
N ALA A 518 -38.05 -8.12 4.17
CA ALA A 518 -38.20 -7.66 2.79
C ALA A 518 -38.87 -6.27 2.72
N ALA A 519 -39.87 -6.02 3.58
CA ALA A 519 -40.54 -4.72 3.66
C ALA A 519 -39.57 -3.63 4.16
N GLU A 520 -38.85 -3.89 5.25
CA GLU A 520 -37.84 -2.96 5.78
C GLU A 520 -36.76 -2.63 4.77
N ARG A 521 -36.29 -3.63 4.01
CA ARG A 521 -35.30 -3.45 2.93
C ARG A 521 -35.78 -2.45 1.89
N GLN A 522 -37.04 -2.57 1.45
CA GLN A 522 -37.60 -1.68 0.45
C GLN A 522 -37.77 -0.26 1.02
N THR A 523 -38.31 -0.12 2.22
CA THR A 523 -38.49 1.18 2.90
C THR A 523 -37.15 1.88 3.13
N ARG A 524 -36.12 1.17 3.62
CA ARG A 524 -34.78 1.72 3.84
C ARG A 524 -34.09 2.12 2.54
N ALA A 525 -34.27 1.36 1.46
CA ALA A 525 -33.71 1.72 0.16
C ALA A 525 -34.33 3.02 -0.39
N ALA A 526 -35.66 3.13 -0.38
CA ALA A 526 -36.37 4.33 -0.80
C ALA A 526 -35.99 5.55 0.06
N HIS A 527 -35.89 5.37 1.38
CA HIS A 527 -35.44 6.43 2.29
C HIS A 527 -34.00 6.89 2.00
N ALA A 528 -33.06 5.95 1.79
CA ALA A 528 -31.67 6.28 1.49
C ALA A 528 -31.52 7.11 0.20
N GLU A 529 -32.27 6.75 -0.84
CA GLU A 529 -32.28 7.49 -2.12
C GLU A 529 -32.89 8.88 -1.95
N ALA A 530 -34.04 9.00 -1.28
CA ALA A 530 -34.69 10.28 -1.03
C ALA A 530 -33.82 11.21 -0.15
N TRP A 531 -33.17 10.65 0.89
CA TRP A 531 -32.27 11.39 1.78
C TRP A 531 -31.04 11.91 1.03
N ALA A 532 -30.40 11.09 0.22
CA ALA A 532 -29.22 11.50 -0.55
C ALA A 532 -29.57 12.59 -1.58
N ALA A 533 -30.73 12.47 -2.25
CA ALA A 533 -31.23 13.48 -3.18
C ALA A 533 -31.53 14.80 -2.49
N ALA A 534 -32.15 14.77 -1.30
CA ALA A 534 -32.41 15.96 -0.50
C ALA A 534 -31.11 16.66 -0.07
N CYS A 535 -30.11 15.90 0.40
CA CYS A 535 -28.80 16.46 0.76
C CYS A 535 -28.07 17.06 -0.44
N ALA A 536 -28.09 16.39 -1.60
CA ALA A 536 -27.50 16.92 -2.82
C ALA A 536 -28.18 18.22 -3.28
N HIS A 537 -29.51 18.29 -3.18
CA HIS A 537 -30.27 19.48 -3.51
C HIS A 537 -29.97 20.65 -2.56
N GLU A 538 -29.93 20.39 -1.24
CA GLU A 538 -29.54 21.39 -0.24
C GLU A 538 -28.12 21.91 -0.51
N PHE A 539 -27.16 21.00 -0.76
CA PHE A 539 -25.76 21.32 -1.04
C PHE A 539 -25.61 22.17 -2.30
N ALA A 540 -26.32 21.82 -3.37
CA ALA A 540 -26.30 22.58 -4.62
C ALA A 540 -26.93 23.99 -4.47
N THR A 541 -27.92 24.12 -3.59
CA THR A 541 -28.66 25.38 -3.38
C THR A 541 -27.90 26.34 -2.47
N HIS A 542 -27.34 25.85 -1.37
CA HIS A 542 -26.75 26.70 -0.31
C HIS A 542 -25.23 26.65 -0.25
N GLY A 543 -24.58 25.73 -0.97
CA GLY A 543 -23.15 25.44 -0.83
C GLY A 543 -22.81 24.58 0.40
N TYR A 544 -23.81 24.18 1.18
CA TYR A 544 -23.72 23.25 2.29
C TYR A 544 -24.98 22.40 2.45
N ALA A 545 -24.88 21.25 3.10
CA ALA A 545 -26.01 20.38 3.44
C ALA A 545 -25.83 19.70 4.80
N VAL A 546 -26.91 19.55 5.55
CA VAL A 546 -26.90 18.90 6.86
C VAL A 546 -27.20 17.41 6.72
N LEU A 547 -26.23 16.58 7.09
CA LEU A 547 -26.30 15.12 7.04
C LEU A 547 -26.74 14.59 8.41
N ARG A 548 -28.06 14.53 8.61
CA ARG A 548 -28.65 14.04 9.86
C ARG A 548 -28.39 12.54 10.06
N SER A 549 -27.96 12.17 11.27
CA SER A 549 -27.77 10.77 11.71
C SER A 549 -26.85 9.94 10.80
N VAL A 550 -25.86 10.57 10.16
CA VAL A 550 -24.90 9.93 9.25
C VAL A 550 -23.93 8.99 9.98
N LEU A 551 -23.70 9.24 11.26
CA LEU A 551 -22.86 8.43 12.15
C LEU A 551 -23.76 7.77 13.20
N PRO A 552 -23.89 6.43 13.21
CA PRO A 552 -24.75 5.74 14.17
C PRO A 552 -24.35 6.05 15.61
N ALA A 553 -25.32 6.22 16.50
CA ALA A 553 -25.07 6.61 17.90
C ALA A 553 -24.10 5.67 18.64
N ALA A 554 -24.13 4.36 18.35
CA ALA A 554 -23.19 3.40 18.93
C ALA A 554 -21.75 3.60 18.44
N VAL A 555 -21.59 3.95 17.17
CA VAL A 555 -20.30 4.26 16.55
C VAL A 555 -19.76 5.57 17.15
N ALA A 556 -20.60 6.59 17.30
CA ALA A 556 -20.25 7.86 17.95
C ALA A 556 -19.79 7.66 19.40
N ARG A 557 -20.54 6.90 20.22
CA ARG A 557 -20.13 6.55 21.60
C ARG A 557 -18.78 5.83 21.63
N SER A 558 -18.57 4.87 20.73
CA SER A 558 -17.31 4.12 20.65
C SER A 558 -16.13 5.00 20.21
N LEU A 559 -16.38 6.00 19.35
CA LEU A 559 -15.39 7.01 18.97
C LEU A 559 -15.03 7.91 20.14
N GLY A 560 -16.02 8.38 20.91
CA GLY A 560 -15.80 9.13 22.15
C GLY A 560 -14.89 8.37 23.11
N ALA A 561 -15.25 7.13 23.46
CA ALA A 561 -14.46 6.29 24.36
C ALA A 561 -13.03 6.04 23.83
N TYR A 562 -12.86 5.84 22.52
CA TYR A 562 -11.54 5.68 21.90
C TYR A 562 -10.69 6.95 22.03
N TYR A 563 -11.24 8.12 21.72
CA TYR A 563 -10.50 9.37 21.78
C TYR A 563 -10.23 9.85 23.20
N ASP A 564 -11.12 9.57 24.16
CA ASP A 564 -10.89 9.80 25.58
C ASP A 564 -9.73 8.93 26.10
N ALA A 565 -9.73 7.65 25.74
CA ALA A 565 -8.63 6.74 26.05
C ALA A 565 -7.31 7.22 25.38
N LEU A 566 -7.38 7.74 24.15
CA LEU A 566 -6.21 8.29 23.46
C LEU A 566 -5.72 9.59 24.10
N ALA A 567 -6.62 10.44 24.61
CA ALA A 567 -6.28 11.68 25.29
C ALA A 567 -5.58 11.43 26.62
N SER A 568 -6.02 10.40 27.37
CA SER A 568 -5.43 10.05 28.67
C SER A 568 -3.98 9.54 28.60
N ILE A 569 -3.49 9.13 27.42
CA ILE A 569 -2.11 8.64 27.22
C ILE A 569 -1.15 9.69 26.63
N GLY A 570 -1.55 10.97 26.59
CA GLY A 570 -0.72 12.09 26.14
C GLY A 570 -1.05 12.55 24.72
N TRP A 571 -2.00 13.48 24.61
CA TRP A 571 -2.35 14.20 23.37
C TRP A 571 -1.87 15.65 23.47
N ALA A 572 -1.09 16.10 22.48
CA ALA A 572 -0.59 17.49 22.42
C ALA A 572 -1.74 18.51 22.24
N PHE A 573 -1.60 19.67 22.88
CA PHE A 573 -2.60 20.73 22.94
C PHE A 573 -2.30 21.85 21.93
N GLY A 574 -3.32 22.33 21.20
CA GLY A 574 -3.27 23.52 20.35
C GLY A 574 -2.88 23.27 18.88
N ASP A 575 -3.42 24.10 17.97
CA ASP A 575 -2.89 24.31 16.62
C ASP A 575 -3.07 25.76 16.16
N ALA A 576 -2.57 26.09 14.97
CA ALA A 576 -2.51 27.45 14.45
C ALA A 576 -3.88 28.13 14.23
N GLN A 577 -4.99 27.37 14.20
CA GLN A 577 -6.34 27.92 14.00
C GLN A 577 -7.13 28.03 15.31
N VAL A 578 -6.88 27.14 16.29
CA VAL A 578 -7.59 27.17 17.58
C VAL A 578 -6.64 26.85 18.73
N ALA A 579 -6.39 27.85 19.58
CA ALA A 579 -5.46 27.75 20.70
C ALA A 579 -5.86 26.72 21.76
N ARG A 580 -7.17 26.44 21.90
CA ARG A 580 -7.75 25.48 22.88
C ARG A 580 -8.41 24.26 22.22
N ARG A 581 -7.75 23.70 21.21
CA ARG A 581 -8.19 22.49 20.51
C ARG A 581 -7.21 21.34 20.73
N LEU A 582 -7.72 20.16 21.08
CA LEU A 582 -6.97 18.91 20.90
C LEU A 582 -7.12 18.51 19.44
N GLY A 583 -6.03 18.64 18.70
CA GLY A 583 -5.99 18.51 17.26
C GLY A 583 -5.12 17.34 16.82
N ARG A 584 -5.54 16.56 15.81
CA ARG A 584 -4.64 15.59 15.17
C ARG A 584 -4.91 15.42 13.68
N HIS A 585 -3.92 15.81 12.89
CA HIS A 585 -3.91 15.62 11.45
C HIS A 585 -3.70 14.15 11.08
N ASN A 586 -4.53 13.61 10.19
CA ASN A 586 -4.46 12.26 9.65
C ASN A 586 -4.33 11.17 10.72
N GLU A 587 -5.11 11.30 11.81
CA GLU A 587 -5.20 10.27 12.85
C GLU A 587 -5.65 8.92 12.24
N ALA A 588 -5.05 7.83 12.71
CA ALA A 588 -5.16 6.51 12.07
C ALA A 588 -6.62 6.01 11.98
N LEU A 589 -7.41 6.14 13.04
CA LEU A 589 -8.83 5.78 13.03
C LEU A 589 -9.65 6.79 12.24
N ALA A 590 -9.40 8.10 12.37
CA ALA A 590 -10.10 9.12 11.58
C ALA A 590 -9.97 8.88 10.07
N ARG A 591 -8.80 8.40 9.60
CA ARG A 591 -8.58 8.03 8.19
C ARG A 591 -9.45 6.87 7.73
N PHE A 592 -9.78 5.92 8.59
CA PHE A 592 -10.72 4.85 8.23
C PHE A 592 -12.05 5.46 7.81
N PHE A 593 -12.66 6.26 8.68
CA PHE A 593 -13.96 6.91 8.45
C PHE A 593 -13.90 7.89 7.27
N HIS A 594 -12.85 8.71 7.18
CA HIS A 594 -12.62 9.62 6.06
C HIS A 594 -12.70 8.91 4.70
N HIS A 595 -12.04 7.77 4.57
CA HIS A 595 -12.09 7.01 3.33
C HIS A 595 -13.43 6.29 3.11
N GLN A 596 -14.17 5.95 4.17
CA GLN A 596 -15.49 5.31 4.04
C GLN A 596 -16.55 6.26 3.48
N TYR A 597 -16.51 7.54 3.82
CA TYR A 597 -17.53 8.51 3.41
C TYR A 597 -17.29 9.13 2.02
N ALA A 598 -16.18 8.81 1.34
CA ALA A 598 -15.86 9.37 0.01
C ALA A 598 -16.97 9.15 -1.03
N THR A 599 -17.61 7.98 -1.04
CA THR A 599 -18.72 7.70 -1.97
C THR A 599 -19.94 8.58 -1.68
N LEU A 600 -20.29 8.77 -0.40
CA LEU A 600 -21.38 9.64 0.00
C LEU A 600 -21.12 11.09 -0.43
N ILE A 601 -19.90 11.57 -0.20
CA ILE A 601 -19.53 12.95 -0.56
C ILE A 601 -19.53 13.14 -2.07
N ALA A 602 -19.06 12.15 -2.85
CA ALA A 602 -19.18 12.19 -4.31
C ALA A 602 -20.65 12.30 -4.78
N THR A 603 -21.57 11.56 -4.13
CA THR A 603 -23.00 11.63 -4.44
C THR A 603 -23.60 13.00 -4.13
N ILE A 604 -23.26 13.60 -2.99
CA ILE A 604 -23.79 14.91 -2.59
C ILE A 604 -23.19 16.04 -3.44
N ALA A 605 -21.88 15.97 -3.72
CA ALA A 605 -21.19 16.97 -4.53
C ALA A 605 -21.56 16.89 -6.02
N GLY A 606 -22.09 15.76 -6.48
CA GLY A 606 -22.43 15.53 -7.89
C GLY A 606 -21.23 15.23 -8.80
N GLU A 607 -20.04 15.02 -8.22
CA GLU A 607 -18.81 14.74 -8.95
C GLU A 607 -17.89 13.75 -8.20
N PRO A 608 -17.00 13.02 -8.88
CA PRO A 608 -16.08 12.11 -8.21
C PRO A 608 -15.07 12.88 -7.34
N VAL A 609 -14.97 12.49 -6.08
CA VAL A 609 -14.02 13.09 -5.11
C VAL A 609 -12.95 12.10 -4.66
N CYS A 610 -11.84 12.63 -4.15
CA CYS A 610 -10.84 11.86 -3.43
C CYS A 610 -10.57 12.46 -2.04
N PRO A 611 -10.33 11.61 -1.02
CA PRO A 611 -9.89 12.07 0.30
C PRO A 611 -8.57 12.85 0.23
N SER A 612 -8.53 14.03 0.84
CA SER A 612 -7.34 14.88 0.95
C SER A 612 -6.61 14.61 2.28
N TYR A 613 -7.08 15.20 3.38
CA TYR A 613 -6.66 14.89 4.73
C TYR A 613 -7.85 14.94 5.70
N CYS A 614 -7.66 14.41 6.90
CA CYS A 614 -8.63 14.53 7.99
C CYS A 614 -8.02 15.15 9.23
N TYR A 615 -8.87 15.69 10.09
CA TYR A 615 -8.47 16.30 11.34
C TYR A 615 -9.43 15.90 12.46
N VAL A 616 -8.88 15.46 13.59
CA VAL A 616 -9.67 15.28 14.82
C VAL A 616 -9.64 16.59 15.59
N SER A 617 -10.80 17.11 15.97
CA SER A 617 -10.97 18.42 16.56
C SER A 617 -11.85 18.32 17.81
N ALA A 618 -11.25 18.32 19.00
CA ALA A 618 -12.00 18.49 20.24
C ALA A 618 -11.89 19.93 20.73
N TYR A 619 -12.94 20.71 20.50
CA TYR A 619 -13.09 22.06 21.00
C TYR A 619 -13.33 22.00 22.51
N GLN A 620 -12.45 22.62 23.29
CA GLN A 620 -12.63 22.75 24.74
C GLN A 620 -13.37 24.04 25.10
N SER A 621 -13.74 24.18 26.37
CA SER A 621 -14.44 25.37 26.85
C SER A 621 -13.67 26.67 26.58
N GLY A 622 -14.38 27.64 26.00
CA GLY A 622 -13.82 28.91 25.55
C GLY A 622 -12.97 28.81 24.28
N ALA A 623 -13.07 27.70 23.53
CA ALA A 623 -12.58 27.70 22.16
C ALA A 623 -13.50 28.58 21.29
N GLU A 624 -12.89 29.27 20.35
CA GLU A 624 -13.52 30.14 19.35
C GLU A 624 -12.86 29.79 18.02
N LEU A 625 -13.65 29.84 16.94
CA LEU A 625 -13.17 29.61 15.59
C LEU A 625 -13.52 30.85 14.78
N ASP A 626 -12.54 31.71 14.55
CA ASP A 626 -12.74 32.96 13.80
C ASP A 626 -13.28 32.70 12.38
N PRO A 627 -14.02 33.65 11.78
CA PRO A 627 -14.43 33.59 10.39
C PRO A 627 -13.27 33.35 9.41
N HIS A 628 -13.35 32.25 8.67
CA HIS A 628 -12.35 31.88 7.68
C HIS A 628 -12.94 31.03 6.55
N VAL A 629 -12.15 30.85 5.50
CA VAL A 629 -12.33 29.80 4.50
C VAL A 629 -11.21 28.78 4.65
N ASP A 630 -11.48 27.55 4.24
CA ASP A 630 -10.48 26.49 4.23
C ASP A 630 -9.46 26.67 3.09
N ARG A 631 -8.37 25.91 3.20
CA ARG A 631 -7.34 25.82 2.18
C ARG A 631 -7.90 25.15 0.92
N LYS A 632 -7.24 25.38 -0.22
CA LYS A 632 -7.60 24.76 -1.51
C LYS A 632 -7.70 23.22 -1.47
N GLN A 633 -6.96 22.56 -0.58
CA GLN A 633 -7.06 21.10 -0.38
C GLN A 633 -8.35 20.65 0.34
N CYS A 634 -9.29 21.56 0.59
CA CYS A 634 -10.55 21.35 1.32
C CYS A 634 -11.73 21.87 0.48
N GLU A 635 -11.79 21.48 -0.79
CA GLU A 635 -12.89 21.90 -1.66
C GLU A 635 -14.25 21.47 -1.09
N PHE A 636 -14.32 20.26 -0.55
CA PHE A 636 -15.46 19.78 0.24
C PHE A 636 -15.00 19.42 1.65
N THR A 637 -15.54 20.10 2.66
CA THR A 637 -15.28 19.81 4.07
C THR A 637 -16.51 19.19 4.71
N VAL A 638 -16.32 18.10 5.44
CA VAL A 638 -17.33 17.49 6.30
C VAL A 638 -16.95 17.75 7.75
N SER A 639 -17.81 18.41 8.51
CA SER A 639 -17.69 18.52 9.97
C SER A 639 -18.71 17.60 10.64
N MET A 640 -18.23 16.50 11.22
CA MET A 640 -19.05 15.45 11.83
C MET A 640 -18.91 15.44 13.35
N VAL A 641 -20.02 15.54 14.09
CA VAL A 641 -20.01 15.52 15.56
C VAL A 641 -20.03 14.08 16.05
N TYR A 642 -19.07 13.70 16.90
CA TYR A 642 -19.01 12.35 17.47
C TYR A 642 -19.12 12.31 19.00
N ALA A 643 -18.86 13.43 19.68
CA ALA A 643 -19.03 13.53 21.14
C ALA A 643 -19.25 14.98 21.57
N GLU A 644 -19.92 15.15 22.71
CA GLU A 644 -20.16 16.41 23.40
C GLU A 644 -20.02 16.22 24.92
N SER A 645 -19.70 17.28 25.65
CA SER A 645 -19.75 17.29 27.12
C SER A 645 -19.98 18.71 27.64
N GLY A 646 -20.50 18.84 28.87
CA GLY A 646 -20.69 20.14 29.54
C GLY A 646 -21.73 21.07 28.90
N GLY A 647 -22.56 20.56 27.98
CA GLY A 647 -23.62 21.27 27.26
C GLY A 647 -24.15 20.40 26.10
N ARG A 648 -25.19 20.84 25.39
CA ARG A 648 -25.68 20.16 24.16
C ARG A 648 -25.04 20.81 22.94
N SER A 649 -24.50 20.03 22.02
CA SER A 649 -23.94 20.53 20.75
C SER A 649 -24.95 21.36 19.95
N GLY A 650 -26.24 21.09 20.21
CA GLY A 650 -27.42 21.91 19.92
C GLY A 650 -27.22 23.42 20.05
N ASP A 651 -26.55 23.81 21.13
CA ASP A 651 -26.47 25.18 21.62
C ASP A 651 -25.26 25.94 21.04
N TRP A 652 -24.36 25.24 20.33
CA TRP A 652 -23.15 25.82 19.74
C TRP A 652 -23.15 25.58 18.22
N PRO A 653 -23.80 26.46 17.44
CA PRO A 653 -23.95 26.27 16.00
C PRO A 653 -22.65 26.50 15.23
N LEU A 654 -22.60 25.99 13.99
CA LEU A 654 -21.64 26.39 12.98
C LEU A 654 -22.31 27.43 12.08
N TRP A 655 -21.67 28.58 11.94
CA TRP A 655 -22.17 29.67 11.10
C TRP A 655 -21.54 29.60 9.72
N PHE A 656 -22.31 30.05 8.73
CA PHE A 656 -21.93 30.18 7.33
C PHE A 656 -22.34 31.56 6.81
N LEU A 657 -21.54 32.10 5.89
CA LEU A 657 -21.90 33.31 5.13
C LEU A 657 -22.00 32.97 3.64
N ALA A 658 -23.22 32.63 3.20
CA ALA A 658 -23.56 32.44 1.79
C ALA A 658 -24.28 33.70 1.27
N GLY A 659 -23.55 34.62 0.64
CA GLY A 659 -24.11 35.90 0.16
C GLY A 659 -24.16 36.98 1.25
N ALA A 660 -25.29 37.70 1.38
CA ALA A 660 -25.38 38.90 2.21
C ALA A 660 -25.82 38.68 3.67
N ALA A 661 -26.38 37.51 4.02
CA ALA A 661 -26.90 37.22 5.35
C ALA A 661 -26.28 35.94 5.93
N PRO A 662 -25.82 35.94 7.21
CA PRO A 662 -25.39 34.74 7.91
C PRO A 662 -26.51 33.69 8.05
N SER A 663 -26.16 32.42 7.91
CA SER A 663 -26.99 31.29 8.32
C SER A 663 -26.23 30.42 9.32
N SER A 664 -26.95 29.65 10.13
CA SER A 664 -26.34 28.74 11.09
C SER A 664 -26.94 27.34 11.00
N VAL A 665 -26.11 26.35 11.31
CA VAL A 665 -26.55 24.96 11.46
C VAL A 665 -26.19 24.43 12.84
N THR A 666 -27.16 23.77 13.42
CA THR A 666 -27.01 23.04 14.68
C THR A 666 -26.90 21.55 14.39
N LEU A 667 -25.88 20.91 14.96
CA LEU A 667 -25.57 19.49 14.75
C LEU A 667 -25.68 18.76 16.10
N GLU A 668 -26.40 17.64 16.14
CA GLU A 668 -26.38 16.72 17.28
C GLU A 668 -25.26 15.68 17.13
N VAL A 669 -24.93 14.95 18.20
CA VAL A 669 -24.01 13.81 18.10
C VAL A 669 -24.54 12.80 17.09
N GLY A 670 -23.74 12.50 16.07
CA GLY A 670 -24.12 11.64 14.96
C GLY A 670 -24.45 12.39 13.67
N ASP A 671 -24.65 13.71 13.75
CA ASP A 671 -24.86 14.55 12.57
C ASP A 671 -23.54 15.04 11.97
N ALA A 672 -23.58 15.40 10.69
CA ALA A 672 -22.53 16.15 10.04
C ALA A 672 -23.09 17.27 9.19
N VAL A 673 -22.22 18.21 8.80
CA VAL A 673 -22.48 19.14 7.70
C VAL A 673 -21.39 18.98 6.67
N VAL A 674 -21.76 18.93 5.39
CA VAL A 674 -20.84 19.02 4.26
C VAL A 674 -20.98 20.39 3.62
N PHE A 675 -19.87 21.06 3.33
CA PHE A 675 -19.86 22.41 2.77
C PHE A 675 -18.67 22.65 1.85
N ARG A 676 -18.76 23.68 0.99
CA ARG A 676 -17.65 24.14 0.14
C ARG A 676 -16.61 24.87 0.99
N GLY A 677 -15.58 24.15 1.44
CA GLY A 677 -14.62 24.69 2.43
C GLY A 677 -13.85 25.90 1.92
N HIS A 678 -13.47 25.90 0.63
CA HIS A 678 -12.74 27.01 0.01
C HIS A 678 -13.60 28.26 -0.26
N ASP A 679 -14.89 28.08 -0.56
CA ASP A 679 -15.75 29.14 -1.06
C ASP A 679 -16.63 29.75 0.03
N LEU A 680 -16.92 29.00 1.10
CA LEU A 680 -17.89 29.36 2.12
C LEU A 680 -17.20 29.77 3.42
N VAL A 681 -17.30 31.06 3.75
CA VAL A 681 -16.83 31.58 5.04
C VAL A 681 -17.63 30.94 6.15
N HIS A 682 -16.95 30.38 7.15
CA HIS A 682 -17.59 29.70 8.26
C HIS A 682 -16.85 29.96 9.58
N TRP A 683 -17.59 29.89 10.69
CA TRP A 683 -17.06 30.19 12.02
C TRP A 683 -17.90 29.56 13.14
N ARG A 684 -17.34 29.56 14.35
CA ARG A 684 -18.07 29.27 15.57
C ARG A 684 -17.72 30.33 16.59
N ASP A 685 -18.74 30.98 17.13
CA ASP A 685 -18.56 31.91 18.26
C ASP A 685 -17.94 31.17 19.46
N ALA A 686 -17.48 31.92 20.46
CA ALA A 686 -17.03 31.34 21.71
C ALA A 686 -18.11 30.43 22.33
N ALA A 687 -17.68 29.31 22.92
CA ALA A 687 -18.58 28.37 23.57
C ALA A 687 -19.57 29.10 24.51
N PRO A 688 -20.89 28.93 24.34
CA PRO A 688 -21.90 29.75 25.02
C PRO A 688 -21.99 29.45 26.53
N VAL A 689 -21.50 28.29 26.96
CA VAL A 689 -21.55 27.82 28.36
C VAL A 689 -20.14 27.40 28.83
N PRO A 690 -19.69 27.87 30.01
CA PRO A 690 -18.46 27.39 30.63
C PRO A 690 -18.50 25.87 30.87
N GLY A 691 -17.43 25.16 30.51
CA GLY A 691 -17.34 23.70 30.59
C GLY A 691 -17.84 22.96 29.35
N MET A 692 -18.51 23.62 28.41
CA MET A 692 -18.97 22.99 27.16
C MET A 692 -17.79 22.61 26.26
N ALA A 693 -17.83 21.39 25.72
CA ALA A 693 -16.86 20.87 24.76
C ALA A 693 -17.57 20.10 23.65
N LEU A 694 -17.07 20.26 22.42
CA LEU A 694 -17.61 19.66 21.22
C LEU A 694 -16.51 18.95 20.46
N SER A 695 -16.69 17.67 20.16
CA SER A 695 -15.69 16.88 19.43
C SER A 695 -16.19 16.53 18.04
N THR A 696 -15.41 16.96 17.04
CA THR A 696 -15.70 16.78 15.63
C THR A 696 -14.59 16.07 14.88
N LEU A 697 -14.97 15.30 13.87
CA LEU A 697 -14.09 14.83 12.82
C LEU A 697 -14.27 15.74 11.61
N LEU A 698 -13.16 16.31 11.14
CA LEU A 698 -13.11 17.08 9.91
C LEU A 698 -12.56 16.18 8.80
N PHE A 699 -13.34 16.00 7.74
CA PHE A 699 -12.92 15.23 6.56
C PHE A 699 -12.90 16.14 5.35
N HIS A 700 -11.73 16.26 4.73
CA HIS A 700 -11.54 17.12 3.57
C HIS A 700 -11.42 16.27 2.30
N TYR A 701 -12.10 16.71 1.24
CA TYR A 701 -12.08 16.08 -0.06
C TYR A 701 -11.84 17.12 -1.15
N VAL A 702 -11.30 16.66 -2.26
CA VAL A 702 -11.17 17.44 -3.48
C VAL A 702 -11.69 16.61 -4.67
N PRO A 703 -12.15 17.25 -5.76
CA PRO A 703 -12.43 16.57 -7.01
C PRO A 703 -11.24 15.73 -7.46
N VAL A 704 -11.51 14.61 -8.15
CA VAL A 704 -10.45 13.79 -8.73
C VAL A 704 -9.59 14.54 -9.76
N THR A 705 -10.07 15.68 -10.26
CA THR A 705 -9.40 16.59 -11.19
C THR A 705 -8.46 17.59 -10.52
N PHE A 706 -8.47 17.70 -9.19
CA PHE A 706 -7.61 18.60 -8.43
C PHE A 706 -6.12 18.32 -8.69
N ARG A 707 -5.35 19.36 -9.03
CA ARG A 707 -3.97 19.25 -9.56
C ARG A 707 -2.87 19.75 -8.63
N GLU A 708 -3.24 20.40 -7.52
CA GLU A 708 -2.26 20.86 -6.52
C GLU A 708 -1.89 19.72 -5.55
N THR A 709 -0.89 19.94 -4.68
CA THR A 709 -0.46 18.90 -3.73
C THR A 709 -1.49 18.70 -2.62
N LEU A 710 -1.80 17.43 -2.33
CA LEU A 710 -2.58 17.00 -1.14
C LEU A 710 -1.74 17.03 0.16
N HIS A 711 -0.54 17.61 0.09
CA HIS A 711 0.47 17.70 1.15
C HIS A 711 1.01 19.12 1.23
#